data_AF-F7W710-F1
#
_entry.id   AF-F7W710-F1
#
_cell.length_a   1.000
_cell.length_b   1.000
_cell.length_c   1.000
_cell.angle_alpha   90.00
_cell.angle_beta   90.00
_cell.angle_gamma   90.00
#
_symmetry.space_group_name_H-M   'P 1'
#
loop_
_entity.id
_entity.type
_entity.pdbx_description
1 polymer ?
#
loop_
_entity_poly.entity_id
_entity_poly.type
_entity_poly.pdbx_seq_one_letter_code
_entity_poly.pdbx_strand_id
1 'polypeptide(L)'
;MAASSEILSQTLSSITSIKLDQLQKQRDAYETAKDALISAADKETDVRKRAKTLLDGRDKLPSIKEASNPMLSAANLKRFVEQAAFDPSVSEVLLREYEEAVKKELNMTSNKYRFASVYGQMVNEWTKKTGVEGGDGVAKDDFVPVGRKEMHEQRKTWEEFVFAAKETDKDAIKQYLEDVFVGSSKDCQRALADLRKNFKDLQDSKHSNWSHPFNEKVVKGCIEGILRSNNVTGEKRSTLRDFSNNSVVLQEIADVLNMRIEARASWTWEEPVVVEQRRALNGKYRFFVDEDLLHSLLLEYIFRTWATLIRQQFKHLVDSKGVWKPDTRPMSKQDARRRQFFLDDKQSLSSYGSVAENRDTYFKDEILLDHLPLEMWEIRGGYDDSSEADADKEQDTRDAPLKVVQGLMHRLESDILVQRHLGNELSVIRSDFRWFGPGLPHSSIFAVMEFFGFNEEWLDFFKRVLEAPIRFKEDPTDTAFGVRKRGVPISSTISDVVGESVLFCLDFAVNQKADGTPLYRLHDDMWLWGTMEKCSKAWKVVTEFTEVLGLSLNEEKTGSAIILPKNKKADLESGKEDTAKTSHNLPSGPITWGFLELNPSTGHFEIDEAKVDKHIDELRRQLAACQSMFDWVQAWNIYGDRFFTNFFGRPAACNGRAHVDSMLAMFARIQQKLFPDHAAGVGAYVKDMISSRFGISSIPDGYLFFPHLNGRSRSP
;
A
#
# COMPACT_ATOMS: atom_id res chain seq x y z
N MET A 1 -23.03 -21.07 10.64
CA MET A 1 -22.19 -20.38 11.65
C MET A 1 -22.54 -18.90 11.85
N ALA A 2 -23.61 -18.37 11.25
CA ALA A 2 -24.12 -17.01 11.54
C ALA A 2 -24.42 -16.74 13.04
N ALA A 3 -24.74 -17.79 13.81
CA ALA A 3 -25.08 -17.64 15.22
C ALA A 3 -23.92 -17.13 16.11
N SER A 4 -22.65 -17.43 15.81
CA SER A 4 -21.54 -17.02 16.71
C SER A 4 -21.17 -15.54 16.57
N SER A 5 -21.19 -14.99 15.35
CA SER A 5 -20.91 -13.56 15.11
C SER A 5 -22.08 -12.68 15.59
N GLU A 6 -23.32 -13.17 15.44
CA GLU A 6 -24.52 -12.50 15.92
C GLU A 6 -24.54 -12.43 17.47
N ILE A 7 -24.18 -13.53 18.15
CA ILE A 7 -24.02 -13.55 19.62
C ILE A 7 -22.93 -12.58 20.07
N LEU A 8 -21.80 -12.49 19.37
CA LEU A 8 -20.69 -11.62 19.71
C LEU A 8 -21.06 -10.13 19.53
N SER A 9 -21.78 -9.80 18.43
CA SER A 9 -22.33 -8.46 18.18
C SER A 9 -23.37 -8.05 19.23
N GLN A 10 -24.32 -8.94 19.56
CA GLN A 10 -25.31 -8.70 20.61
C GLN A 10 -24.66 -8.52 22.00
N THR A 11 -23.62 -9.29 22.29
CA THR A 11 -22.85 -9.17 23.54
C THR A 11 -22.09 -7.85 23.60
N LEU A 12 -21.43 -7.44 22.50
CA LEU A 12 -20.74 -6.15 22.41
C LEU A 12 -21.70 -4.96 22.54
N SER A 13 -22.87 -5.02 21.90
CA SER A 13 -23.92 -4.00 22.02
C SER A 13 -24.41 -3.88 23.47
N SER A 14 -24.67 -5.03 24.12
CA SER A 14 -25.10 -5.09 25.52
C SER A 14 -24.05 -4.52 26.48
N ILE A 15 -22.78 -4.90 26.32
CA ILE A 15 -21.66 -4.37 27.11
C ILE A 15 -21.53 -2.86 26.91
N THR A 16 -21.61 -2.39 25.66
CA THR A 16 -21.53 -0.97 25.33
C THR A 16 -22.66 -0.17 25.98
N SER A 17 -23.89 -0.67 25.93
CA SER A 17 -25.05 -0.04 26.56
C SER A 17 -24.90 0.06 28.08
N ILE A 18 -24.45 -1.01 28.74
CA ILE A 18 -24.20 -1.00 30.19
C ILE A 18 -23.11 0.01 30.57
N LYS A 19 -22.02 0.06 29.78
CA LYS A 19 -20.94 1.03 30.00
C LYS A 19 -21.41 2.47 29.81
N LEU A 20 -22.26 2.72 28.81
CA LEU A 20 -22.86 4.02 28.56
C LEU A 20 -23.76 4.47 29.72
N ASP A 21 -24.63 3.59 30.20
CA ASP A 21 -25.51 3.90 31.34
C ASP A 21 -24.70 4.20 32.61
N GLN A 22 -23.62 3.44 32.84
CA GLN A 22 -22.74 3.67 33.97
C GLN A 22 -21.97 4.99 33.83
N LEU A 23 -21.48 5.31 32.64
CA LEU A 23 -20.81 6.57 32.34
C LEU A 23 -21.76 7.76 32.52
N GLN A 24 -23.02 7.61 32.12
CA GLN A 24 -24.07 8.62 32.30
C GLN A 24 -24.33 8.88 33.79
N LYS A 25 -24.47 7.83 34.61
CA LYS A 25 -24.61 7.97 36.07
C LYS A 25 -23.40 8.66 36.70
N GLN A 26 -22.19 8.32 36.28
CA GLN A 26 -20.96 8.96 36.76
C GLN A 26 -20.90 10.44 36.39
N ARG A 27 -21.28 10.77 35.14
CA ARG A 27 -21.39 12.16 34.68
C ARG A 27 -22.37 12.94 35.54
N ASP A 28 -23.58 12.43 35.73
CA ASP A 28 -24.63 13.15 36.44
C ASP A 28 -24.27 13.33 37.93
N ALA A 29 -23.65 12.32 38.54
CA ALA A 29 -23.09 12.44 39.89
C ALA A 29 -21.97 13.49 39.98
N TYR A 30 -21.08 13.53 39.00
CA TYR A 30 -20.00 14.53 38.93
C TYR A 30 -20.53 15.94 38.73
N GLU A 31 -21.42 16.17 37.76
CA GLU A 31 -22.01 17.49 37.48
C GLU A 31 -22.79 18.00 38.69
N THR A 32 -23.62 17.16 39.32
CA THR A 32 -24.36 17.52 40.53
C THR A 32 -23.41 17.92 41.67
N ALA A 33 -22.35 17.16 41.89
CA ALA A 33 -21.38 17.45 42.95
C ALA A 33 -20.53 18.69 42.63
N LYS A 34 -20.18 18.91 41.35
CA LYS A 34 -19.46 20.10 40.87
C LYS A 34 -20.31 21.35 41.06
N ASP A 35 -21.59 21.32 40.67
CA ASP A 35 -22.49 22.47 40.79
C ASP A 35 -22.75 22.82 42.26
N ALA A 36 -22.88 21.80 43.13
CA ALA A 36 -22.96 22.00 44.57
C ALA A 36 -21.69 22.64 45.14
N LEU A 37 -20.51 22.22 44.67
CA LEU A 37 -19.22 22.76 45.08
C LEU A 37 -19.04 24.22 44.63
N ILE A 38 -19.36 24.52 43.36
CA ILE A 38 -19.31 25.88 42.82
C ILE A 38 -20.29 26.78 43.59
N SER A 39 -21.52 26.32 43.80
CA SER A 39 -22.53 27.06 44.58
C SER A 39 -22.12 27.29 46.03
N ALA A 40 -21.39 26.35 46.65
CA ALA A 40 -20.86 26.52 48.00
C ALA A 40 -19.73 27.55 48.04
N ALA A 41 -18.83 27.53 47.04
CA ALA A 41 -17.79 28.53 46.91
C ALA A 41 -18.38 29.93 46.64
N ASP A 42 -19.36 30.07 45.75
CA ASP A 42 -19.94 31.37 45.39
C ASP A 42 -20.69 32.06 46.55
N LYS A 43 -21.06 31.32 47.61
CA LYS A 43 -21.64 31.88 48.85
C LYS A 43 -20.60 32.57 49.76
N GLU A 44 -19.30 32.32 49.54
CA GLU A 44 -18.23 32.90 50.34
C GLU A 44 -17.75 34.24 49.76
N THR A 45 -17.77 35.29 50.56
CA THR A 45 -17.34 36.63 50.13
C THR A 45 -15.82 36.78 50.09
N ASP A 46 -15.11 35.98 50.88
CA ASP A 46 -13.64 35.97 51.00
C ASP A 46 -13.01 35.09 49.90
N VAL A 47 -12.15 35.69 49.07
CA VAL A 47 -11.47 35.04 47.92
C VAL A 47 -10.65 33.83 48.35
N ARG A 48 -9.97 33.91 49.50
CA ARG A 48 -9.15 32.82 50.04
C ARG A 48 -10.04 31.67 50.51
N LYS A 49 -11.17 31.97 51.16
CA LYS A 49 -12.14 30.93 51.57
C LYS A 49 -12.80 30.25 50.37
N ARG A 50 -13.09 31.01 49.30
CA ARG A 50 -13.55 30.44 48.03
C ARG A 50 -12.55 29.48 47.41
N ALA A 51 -11.32 29.94 47.20
CA ALA A 51 -10.24 29.11 46.63
C ALA A 51 -9.98 27.86 47.48
N LYS A 52 -9.99 27.98 48.81
CA LYS A 52 -9.88 26.85 49.73
C LYS A 52 -11.03 25.85 49.55
N THR A 53 -12.27 26.34 49.49
CA THR A 53 -13.46 25.51 49.32
C THR A 53 -13.40 24.71 48.02
N LEU A 54 -13.00 25.34 46.92
CA LEU A 54 -12.85 24.67 45.62
C LEU A 54 -11.73 23.62 45.63
N LEU A 55 -10.58 23.92 46.22
CA LEU A 55 -9.45 22.98 46.32
C LEU A 55 -9.77 21.78 47.21
N ASP A 56 -10.36 21.98 48.39
CA ASP A 56 -10.71 20.90 49.31
C ASP A 56 -11.90 20.06 48.80
N GLY A 57 -12.79 20.66 48.01
CA GLY A 57 -13.94 19.99 47.41
C GLY A 57 -13.60 19.17 46.17
N ARG A 58 -12.61 19.63 45.38
CA ARG A 58 -12.12 18.95 44.17
C ARG A 58 -11.77 17.48 44.43
N ASP A 59 -10.97 17.20 45.46
CA ASP A 59 -10.47 15.85 45.76
C ASP A 59 -11.58 14.87 46.19
N LYS A 60 -12.78 15.40 46.49
CA LYS A 60 -13.95 14.63 46.91
C LYS A 60 -14.93 14.38 45.76
N LEU A 61 -14.68 14.93 44.57
CA LEU A 61 -15.55 14.74 43.43
C LEU A 61 -15.34 13.35 42.77
N PRO A 62 -16.41 12.72 42.25
CA PRO A 62 -16.28 11.46 41.50
C PRO A 62 -15.49 11.66 40.19
N SER A 63 -14.28 11.11 40.06
CA SER A 63 -13.46 11.30 38.85
C SER A 63 -13.19 10.00 38.08
N ILE A 64 -13.08 10.13 36.75
CA ILE A 64 -12.40 9.13 35.91
C ILE A 64 -10.92 9.22 36.28
N LYS A 65 -10.31 8.09 36.71
CA LYS A 65 -8.92 7.93 37.21
C LYS A 65 -7.99 9.11 36.86
N GLU A 66 -7.41 9.71 37.90
CA GLU A 66 -6.57 10.90 37.83
C GLU A 66 -5.40 10.75 36.86
N ALA A 67 -5.46 11.44 35.72
CA ALA A 67 -4.25 11.97 35.10
C ALA A 67 -3.97 13.29 35.81
N SER A 68 -2.90 13.38 36.61
CA SER A 68 -2.51 14.65 37.22
C SER A 68 -2.35 15.67 36.10
N ASN A 69 -2.93 16.87 36.26
CA ASN A 69 -2.73 17.94 35.30
C ASN A 69 -1.28 18.44 35.47
N PRO A 70 -0.36 18.20 34.53
CA PRO A 70 1.03 18.60 34.71
C PRO A 70 1.19 20.13 34.72
N MET A 71 0.17 20.87 34.28
CA MET A 71 0.14 22.33 34.32
C MET A 71 -0.45 22.91 35.61
N LEU A 72 -1.04 22.09 36.50
CA LEU A 72 -1.63 22.54 37.77
C LEU A 72 -1.22 21.64 38.94
N SER A 73 -0.35 22.14 39.82
CA SER A 73 -0.04 21.45 41.07
C SER A 73 -1.04 21.83 42.16
N ALA A 74 -2.03 20.97 42.37
CA ALA A 74 -3.03 21.11 43.44
C ALA A 74 -2.39 21.30 44.83
N ALA A 75 -1.28 20.61 45.08
CA ALA A 75 -0.51 20.72 46.31
C ALA A 75 0.12 22.11 46.51
N ASN A 76 0.65 22.70 45.44
CA ASN A 76 1.23 24.06 45.52
C ASN A 76 0.12 25.11 45.71
N LEU A 77 -0.98 24.98 44.98
CA LEU A 77 -2.15 25.85 45.11
C LEU A 77 -2.69 25.87 46.55
N LYS A 78 -2.80 24.68 47.17
CA LYS A 78 -3.24 24.55 48.56
C LYS A 78 -2.31 25.26 49.55
N ARG A 79 -0.99 25.11 49.39
CA ARG A 79 0.02 25.78 50.23
C ARG A 79 -0.08 27.30 50.16
N PHE A 80 -0.27 27.87 48.97
CA PHE A 80 -0.41 29.32 48.82
C PHE A 80 -1.72 29.85 49.41
N VAL A 81 -2.82 29.10 49.31
CA VAL A 81 -4.10 29.46 49.96
C VAL A 81 -3.99 29.41 51.48
N GLU A 82 -3.22 28.48 52.04
CA GLU A 82 -2.92 28.41 53.48
C GLU A 82 -1.99 29.56 53.92
N GLN A 83 -0.94 29.85 53.13
CA GLN A 83 0.02 30.93 53.38
C GLN A 83 -0.63 32.32 53.35
N ALA A 84 -1.60 32.55 52.47
CA ALA A 84 -2.34 33.81 52.37
C ALA A 84 -3.06 34.22 53.68
N ALA A 85 -3.23 33.29 54.64
CA ALA A 85 -3.79 33.62 55.95
C ALA A 85 -2.82 34.42 56.85
N PHE A 86 -1.51 34.34 56.57
CA PHE A 86 -0.45 34.89 57.40
C PHE A 86 0.52 35.80 56.61
N ASP A 87 0.52 35.73 55.28
CA ASP A 87 1.44 36.44 54.40
C ASP A 87 0.68 37.38 53.45
N PRO A 88 0.76 38.71 53.66
CA PRO A 88 0.09 39.70 52.81
C PRO A 88 0.69 39.82 51.40
N SER A 89 1.82 39.16 51.10
CA SER A 89 2.39 39.14 49.75
C SER A 89 1.63 38.22 48.79
N VAL A 90 0.80 37.30 49.30
CA VAL A 90 -0.13 36.49 48.50
C VAL A 90 -1.37 37.34 48.19
N SER A 91 -1.33 38.05 47.07
CA SER A 91 -2.39 38.99 46.70
C SER A 91 -3.73 38.33 46.39
N GLU A 92 -4.83 39.08 46.55
CA GLU A 92 -6.15 38.64 46.12
C GLU A 92 -6.23 38.34 44.62
N VAL A 93 -5.40 39.00 43.80
CA VAL A 93 -5.31 38.75 42.35
C VAL A 93 -4.82 37.34 42.09
N LEU A 94 -3.74 36.92 42.76
CA LEU A 94 -3.20 35.56 42.65
C LEU A 94 -4.21 34.49 43.12
N LEU A 95 -4.94 34.77 44.20
CA LEU A 95 -5.98 33.86 44.68
C LEU A 95 -7.16 33.72 43.71
N ARG A 96 -7.53 34.80 42.99
CA ARG A 96 -8.54 34.74 41.92
C ARG A 96 -8.05 33.94 40.70
N GLU A 97 -6.79 34.09 40.31
CA GLU A 97 -6.20 33.26 39.25
C GLU A 97 -6.23 31.77 39.60
N TYR A 98 -5.99 31.44 40.87
CA TYR A 98 -6.09 30.06 41.37
C TYR A 98 -7.52 29.55 41.42
N GLU A 99 -8.49 30.40 41.81
CA GLU A 99 -9.92 30.11 41.75
C GLU A 99 -10.33 29.71 40.31
N GLU A 100 -9.96 30.54 39.33
CA GLU A 100 -10.24 30.31 37.90
C GLU A 100 -9.53 29.06 37.36
N ALA A 101 -8.28 28.82 37.78
CA ALA A 101 -7.53 27.63 37.41
C ALA A 101 -8.22 26.34 37.86
N VAL A 102 -8.73 26.30 39.10
CA VAL A 102 -9.47 25.15 39.63
C VAL A 102 -10.81 25.00 38.93
N LYS A 103 -11.58 26.10 38.74
CA LYS A 103 -12.83 26.08 37.96
C LYS A 103 -12.62 25.56 36.54
N LYS A 104 -11.52 25.95 35.88
CA LYS A 104 -11.14 25.46 34.55
C LYS A 104 -10.85 23.96 34.56
N GLU A 105 -10.17 23.43 35.58
CA GLU A 105 -9.91 22.00 35.73
C GLU A 105 -11.18 21.18 35.97
N LEU A 106 -12.12 21.69 36.78
CA LEU A 106 -13.43 21.08 36.96
C LEU A 106 -14.20 21.01 35.63
N ASN A 107 -14.15 22.08 34.84
CA ASN A 107 -14.72 22.11 33.49
C ASN A 107 -13.99 21.18 32.52
N MET A 108 -12.67 20.98 32.65
CA MET A 108 -11.94 19.97 31.86
C MET A 108 -12.44 18.56 32.16
N THR A 109 -12.71 18.24 33.43
CA THR A 109 -13.26 16.93 33.82
C THR A 109 -14.69 16.74 33.33
N SER A 110 -15.51 17.81 33.38
CA SER A 110 -16.84 17.85 32.75
C SER A 110 -16.75 17.52 31.25
N ASN A 111 -15.79 18.15 30.55
CA ASN A 111 -15.52 17.89 29.15
C ASN A 111 -15.05 16.45 28.88
N LYS A 112 -14.24 15.85 29.77
CA LYS A 112 -13.84 14.43 29.65
C LYS A 112 -15.05 13.50 29.66
N TYR A 113 -15.98 13.68 30.61
CA TYR A 113 -17.22 12.90 30.63
C TYR A 113 -18.06 13.16 29.38
N ARG A 114 -18.15 14.43 28.94
CA ARG A 114 -18.87 14.79 27.72
C ARG A 114 -18.32 14.07 26.49
N PHE A 115 -17.00 14.10 26.27
CA PHE A 115 -16.37 13.44 25.12
C PHE A 115 -16.34 11.91 25.22
N ALA A 116 -16.20 11.34 26.42
CA ALA A 116 -16.34 9.91 26.62
C ALA A 116 -17.77 9.43 26.29
N SER A 117 -18.78 10.24 26.61
CA SER A 117 -20.18 9.98 26.27
C SER A 117 -20.39 10.02 24.75
N VAL A 118 -19.85 11.04 24.05
CA VAL A 118 -19.84 11.10 22.57
C VAL A 118 -19.27 9.81 21.98
N TYR A 119 -18.06 9.43 22.41
CA TYR A 119 -17.40 8.25 21.89
C TYR A 119 -18.22 6.97 22.13
N GLY A 120 -18.75 6.79 23.35
CA GLY A 120 -19.61 5.65 23.65
C GLY A 120 -20.89 5.63 22.79
N GLN A 121 -21.50 6.79 22.53
CA GLN A 121 -22.68 6.89 21.67
C GLN A 121 -22.35 6.55 20.21
N MET A 122 -21.17 6.96 19.71
CA MET A 122 -20.68 6.56 18.38
C MET A 122 -20.47 5.04 18.29
N VAL A 123 -19.89 4.40 19.33
CA VAL A 123 -19.71 2.93 19.38
C VAL A 123 -21.07 2.22 19.40
N ASN A 124 -22.04 2.78 20.11
CA ASN A 124 -23.40 2.25 20.14
C ASN A 124 -24.11 2.40 18.79
N GLU A 125 -23.94 3.54 18.09
CA GLU A 125 -24.45 3.73 16.73
C GLU A 125 -23.86 2.68 15.77
N TRP A 126 -22.55 2.48 15.83
CA TRP A 126 -21.84 1.53 14.99
C TRP A 126 -22.28 0.08 15.26
N THR A 127 -22.30 -0.35 16.52
CA THR A 127 -22.74 -1.73 16.89
C THR A 127 -24.20 -2.02 16.59
N LYS A 128 -25.09 -1.02 16.66
CA LYS A 128 -26.50 -1.19 16.31
C LYS A 128 -26.70 -1.34 14.79
N LYS A 129 -25.91 -0.62 14.00
CA LYS A 129 -26.03 -0.67 12.53
C LYS A 129 -25.36 -1.91 11.94
N THR A 130 -24.34 -2.46 12.59
CA THR A 130 -23.76 -3.77 12.23
C THR A 130 -24.63 -4.98 12.63
N GLY A 131 -25.67 -4.79 13.44
CA GLY A 131 -26.54 -5.86 13.93
C GLY A 131 -27.89 -6.04 13.22
N VAL A 132 -28.26 -5.17 12.27
CA VAL A 132 -29.62 -5.16 11.67
C VAL A 132 -29.66 -5.72 10.23
N GLU A 133 -28.53 -6.08 9.64
CA GLU A 133 -28.49 -6.88 8.40
C GLU A 133 -27.55 -8.07 8.59
N GLY A 134 -28.04 -9.29 8.34
CA GLY A 134 -27.25 -10.50 8.50
C GLY A 134 -26.07 -10.52 7.53
N GLY A 135 -24.85 -10.51 8.07
CA GLY A 135 -23.61 -10.82 7.35
C GLY A 135 -22.41 -9.95 7.76
N ASP A 136 -21.44 -10.54 8.48
CA ASP A 136 -20.01 -10.14 8.56
C ASP A 136 -19.63 -8.67 8.85
N GLY A 137 -20.30 -8.02 9.80
CA GLY A 137 -19.95 -6.68 10.30
C GLY A 137 -18.77 -6.62 11.30
N VAL A 138 -17.75 -7.48 11.19
CA VAL A 138 -16.51 -7.31 11.97
C VAL A 138 -15.53 -6.49 11.14
N ALA A 139 -15.34 -5.23 11.52
CA ALA A 139 -14.21 -4.35 11.21
C ALA A 139 -13.26 -4.89 10.11
N LYS A 140 -13.67 -4.74 8.86
CA LYS A 140 -12.84 -4.98 7.68
C LYS A 140 -13.16 -3.91 6.64
N ASP A 141 -12.14 -3.57 5.87
CA ASP A 141 -12.00 -2.45 4.94
C ASP A 141 -12.96 -2.49 3.72
N ASP A 142 -14.14 -3.07 3.86
CA ASP A 142 -14.71 -3.85 2.78
C ASP A 142 -16.22 -3.59 2.56
N PHE A 143 -16.45 -2.95 1.41
CA PHE A 143 -17.51 -3.23 0.43
C PHE A 143 -18.89 -2.57 0.57
N VAL A 144 -19.10 -1.60 -0.31
CA VAL A 144 -20.43 -1.17 -0.76
C VAL A 144 -21.13 -2.36 -1.46
N PRO A 145 -22.42 -2.61 -1.21
CA PRO A 145 -23.14 -3.80 -1.66
C PRO A 145 -23.08 -4.08 -3.18
N VAL A 146 -23.10 -5.39 -3.44
CA VAL A 146 -23.21 -6.12 -4.71
C VAL A 146 -24.33 -5.57 -5.60
N GLY A 147 -24.12 -5.58 -6.93
CA GLY A 147 -25.17 -5.30 -7.93
C GLY A 147 -24.97 -4.05 -8.79
N ARG A 148 -23.81 -3.38 -8.69
CA ARG A 148 -23.47 -2.29 -9.62
C ARG A 148 -23.21 -2.86 -11.01
N LYS A 149 -23.69 -2.15 -12.05
CA LYS A 149 -23.46 -2.51 -13.46
C LYS A 149 -21.98 -2.79 -13.76
N GLU A 150 -21.09 -1.96 -13.21
CA GLU A 150 -19.63 -2.05 -13.35
C GLU A 150 -19.06 -3.40 -12.85
N MET A 151 -19.59 -3.95 -11.75
CA MET A 151 -19.17 -5.24 -11.22
C MET A 151 -19.40 -6.36 -12.24
N HIS A 152 -20.60 -6.41 -12.82
CA HIS A 152 -20.96 -7.42 -13.82
C HIS A 152 -20.17 -7.25 -15.12
N GLU A 153 -19.91 -6.01 -15.55
CA GLU A 153 -19.09 -5.72 -16.74
C GLU A 153 -17.62 -6.17 -16.54
N GLN A 154 -17.04 -5.90 -15.37
CA GLN A 154 -15.67 -6.32 -15.05
C GLN A 154 -15.57 -7.84 -14.84
N ARG A 155 -16.56 -8.48 -14.20
CA ARG A 155 -16.63 -9.95 -14.11
C ARG A 155 -16.67 -10.59 -15.48
N LYS A 156 -17.56 -10.12 -16.36
CA LYS A 156 -17.66 -10.66 -17.72
C LYS A 156 -16.34 -10.54 -18.47
N THR A 157 -15.69 -9.38 -18.41
CA THR A 157 -14.38 -9.17 -19.02
C THR A 157 -13.35 -10.14 -18.44
N TRP A 158 -13.33 -10.32 -17.12
CA TRP A 158 -12.43 -11.25 -16.45
C TRP A 158 -12.69 -12.71 -16.86
N GLU A 159 -13.94 -13.15 -16.95
CA GLU A 159 -14.33 -14.50 -17.38
C GLU A 159 -13.89 -14.77 -18.83
N GLU A 160 -14.08 -13.79 -19.74
CA GLU A 160 -13.58 -13.85 -21.13
C GLU A 160 -12.06 -14.02 -21.19
N PHE A 161 -11.33 -13.43 -20.24
CA PHE A 161 -9.90 -13.68 -20.10
C PHE A 161 -9.62 -15.08 -19.57
N VAL A 162 -10.12 -15.39 -18.38
CA VAL A 162 -9.63 -16.52 -17.57
C VAL A 162 -10.12 -17.88 -18.05
N PHE A 163 -11.34 -17.99 -18.60
CA PHE A 163 -11.89 -19.27 -19.04
C PHE A 163 -11.61 -19.60 -20.51
N ALA A 164 -11.05 -18.66 -21.28
CA ALA A 164 -10.61 -18.90 -22.65
C ALA A 164 -9.08 -19.00 -22.73
N ALA A 165 -8.58 -20.13 -23.25
CA ALA A 165 -7.16 -20.29 -23.55
C ALA A 165 -6.72 -19.28 -24.62
N LYS A 166 -5.50 -18.75 -24.49
CA LYS A 166 -4.79 -18.00 -25.54
C LYS A 166 -3.51 -18.75 -25.83
N GLU A 167 -3.51 -19.57 -26.86
CA GLU A 167 -2.30 -20.29 -27.25
C GLU A 167 -1.33 -19.35 -27.96
N THR A 168 -0.07 -19.39 -27.51
CA THR A 168 1.05 -18.68 -28.11
C THR A 168 2.04 -19.68 -28.69
N ASP A 169 2.79 -19.25 -29.71
CA ASP A 169 3.78 -20.10 -30.35
C ASP A 169 5.00 -20.27 -29.41
N LYS A 170 5.04 -21.42 -28.73
CA LYS A 170 6.10 -21.75 -27.78
C LYS A 170 7.48 -21.80 -28.44
N ASP A 171 7.57 -22.24 -29.69
CA ASP A 171 8.84 -22.35 -30.41
C ASP A 171 9.32 -20.96 -30.82
N ALA A 172 8.42 -20.08 -31.28
CA ALA A 172 8.76 -18.68 -31.54
C ALA A 172 9.22 -17.96 -30.26
N ILE A 173 8.58 -18.20 -29.12
CA ILE A 173 9.02 -17.64 -27.82
C ILE A 173 10.42 -18.13 -27.47
N LYS A 174 10.67 -19.44 -27.51
CA LYS A 174 12.00 -20.01 -27.21
C LYS A 174 13.06 -19.48 -28.18
N GLN A 175 12.74 -19.34 -29.46
CA GLN A 175 13.65 -18.79 -30.46
C GLN A 175 13.97 -17.31 -30.21
N TYR A 176 12.97 -16.51 -29.82
CA TYR A 176 13.16 -15.12 -29.41
C TYR A 176 14.07 -15.01 -28.18
N LEU A 177 13.83 -15.85 -27.16
CA LEU A 177 14.65 -15.87 -25.95
C LEU A 177 16.08 -16.35 -26.24
N GLU A 178 16.27 -17.31 -27.15
CA GLU A 178 17.59 -17.75 -27.57
C GLU A 178 18.35 -16.64 -28.31
N ASP A 179 17.68 -15.88 -29.18
CA ASP A 179 18.27 -14.67 -29.82
C ASP A 179 18.70 -13.64 -28.76
N VAL A 180 17.84 -13.38 -27.77
CA VAL A 180 18.10 -12.40 -26.72
C VAL A 180 19.23 -12.83 -25.77
N PHE A 181 19.20 -14.05 -25.23
CA PHE A 181 20.14 -14.48 -24.19
C PHE A 181 21.41 -15.12 -24.75
N VAL A 182 21.34 -15.79 -25.90
CA VAL A 182 22.50 -16.47 -26.51
C VAL A 182 23.07 -15.66 -27.68
N GLY A 183 22.22 -15.02 -28.48
CA GLY A 183 22.65 -14.15 -29.59
C GLY A 183 23.36 -12.87 -29.15
N SER A 184 23.16 -12.40 -27.91
CA SER A 184 23.73 -11.14 -27.41
C SER A 184 25.25 -11.17 -27.20
N SER A 185 25.77 -12.15 -26.45
CA SER A 185 27.21 -12.29 -26.21
C SER A 185 27.57 -13.69 -25.69
N LYS A 186 28.85 -14.08 -25.82
CA LYS A 186 29.37 -15.33 -25.25
C LYS A 186 29.28 -15.37 -23.72
N ASP A 187 29.36 -14.21 -23.07
CA ASP A 187 29.21 -14.10 -21.61
C ASP A 187 27.76 -14.37 -21.20
N CYS A 188 26.77 -13.85 -21.94
CA CYS A 188 25.35 -14.16 -21.72
C CYS A 188 25.06 -15.66 -21.91
N GLN A 189 25.59 -16.26 -22.99
CA GLN A 189 25.44 -17.69 -23.24
C GLN A 189 26.00 -18.55 -22.09
N ARG A 190 27.18 -18.19 -21.56
CA ARG A 190 27.78 -18.91 -20.43
C ARG A 190 26.95 -18.74 -19.17
N ALA A 191 26.53 -17.51 -18.85
CA ALA A 191 25.72 -17.24 -17.66
C ALA A 191 24.36 -17.96 -17.70
N LEU A 192 23.73 -18.06 -18.87
CA LEU A 192 22.50 -18.84 -19.05
C LEU A 192 22.74 -20.34 -18.84
N ALA A 193 23.85 -20.88 -19.35
CA ALA A 193 24.21 -22.29 -19.12
C ALA A 193 24.45 -22.58 -17.63
N ASP A 194 25.12 -21.68 -16.92
CA ASP A 194 25.35 -21.77 -15.49
C ASP A 194 24.02 -21.68 -14.70
N LEU A 195 23.11 -20.77 -15.08
CA LEU A 195 21.77 -20.69 -14.51
C LEU A 195 20.99 -22.00 -14.68
N ARG A 196 20.94 -22.54 -15.91
CA ARG A 196 20.25 -23.81 -16.20
C ARG A 196 20.82 -24.97 -15.40
N LYS A 197 22.15 -24.99 -15.22
CA LYS A 197 22.82 -25.98 -14.36
C LYS A 197 22.41 -25.82 -12.90
N ASN A 198 22.41 -24.61 -12.36
CA ASN A 198 21.99 -24.37 -10.97
C ASN A 198 20.52 -24.75 -10.74
N PHE A 199 19.62 -24.42 -11.67
CA PHE A 199 18.22 -24.84 -11.59
C PHE A 199 18.07 -26.36 -11.62
N LYS A 200 18.91 -27.09 -12.36
CA LYS A 200 18.89 -28.55 -12.31
C LYS A 200 19.16 -29.08 -10.90
N ASP A 201 20.13 -28.51 -10.19
CA ASP A 201 20.49 -28.93 -8.84
C ASP A 201 19.45 -28.49 -7.80
N LEU A 202 18.91 -27.27 -7.92
CA LEU A 202 17.89 -26.71 -7.02
C LEU A 202 16.53 -27.42 -7.10
N GLN A 203 16.25 -28.09 -8.21
CA GLN A 203 14.99 -28.81 -8.45
C GLN A 203 15.01 -30.26 -7.95
N ASP A 204 16.18 -30.78 -7.53
CA ASP A 204 16.28 -32.15 -7.03
C ASP A 204 15.35 -32.34 -5.83
N SER A 205 14.49 -33.36 -5.89
CA SER A 205 13.60 -33.76 -4.79
C SER A 205 14.30 -33.95 -3.43
N LYS A 206 15.60 -34.27 -3.43
CA LYS A 206 16.43 -34.44 -2.24
C LYS A 206 17.00 -33.13 -1.70
N HIS A 207 16.85 -32.03 -2.43
CA HIS A 207 17.26 -30.72 -1.96
C HIS A 207 16.49 -30.40 -0.67
N SER A 208 17.16 -29.76 0.30
CA SER A 208 16.60 -29.48 1.63
C SER A 208 15.34 -28.60 1.61
N ASN A 209 15.11 -27.90 0.51
CA ASN A 209 13.91 -27.08 0.29
C ASN A 209 12.67 -27.93 0.02
N TRP A 210 12.84 -29.18 -0.42
CA TRP A 210 11.74 -30.04 -0.88
C TRP A 210 11.62 -31.33 -0.08
N SER A 211 12.72 -31.80 0.52
CA SER A 211 12.75 -32.99 1.36
C SER A 211 12.39 -32.64 2.82
N HIS A 212 11.14 -32.87 3.21
CA HIS A 212 10.61 -32.62 4.56
C HIS A 212 10.87 -31.20 5.11
N PRO A 213 10.46 -30.13 4.39
CA PRO A 213 10.80 -28.78 4.79
C PRO A 213 9.96 -28.23 5.96
N PHE A 214 8.79 -28.80 6.24
CA PHE A 214 7.87 -28.23 7.22
C PHE A 214 8.22 -28.65 8.65
N ASN A 215 8.28 -27.65 9.52
CA ASN A 215 8.35 -27.76 10.97
C ASN A 215 7.56 -26.59 11.58
N GLU A 216 7.41 -26.55 12.90
CA GLU A 216 6.65 -25.47 13.58
C GLU A 216 7.06 -24.06 13.14
N LYS A 217 8.37 -23.80 12.98
CA LYS A 217 8.89 -22.48 12.58
C LYS A 217 8.48 -22.13 11.15
N VAL A 218 8.59 -23.10 10.22
CA VAL A 218 8.23 -22.89 8.81
C VAL A 218 6.74 -22.68 8.65
N VAL A 219 5.91 -23.47 9.35
CA VAL A 219 4.45 -23.30 9.34
C VAL A 219 4.09 -21.92 9.89
N LYS A 220 4.69 -21.52 11.02
CA LYS A 220 4.47 -20.18 11.59
C LYS A 220 4.85 -19.05 10.63
N GLY A 221 5.98 -19.15 9.95
CA GLY A 221 6.39 -18.19 8.92
C GLY A 221 5.38 -18.10 7.76
N CYS A 222 4.84 -19.25 7.31
CA CYS A 222 3.80 -19.27 6.28
C CYS A 222 2.50 -18.60 6.78
N ILE A 223 2.10 -18.86 8.03
CA ILE A 223 0.94 -18.21 8.65
C ILE A 223 1.15 -16.69 8.69
N GLU A 224 2.30 -16.22 9.14
CA GLU A 224 2.62 -14.78 9.20
C GLU A 224 2.59 -14.13 7.81
N GLY A 225 3.14 -14.81 6.78
CA GLY A 225 3.08 -14.35 5.39
C GLY A 225 1.64 -14.24 4.86
N ILE A 226 0.83 -15.28 5.08
CA ILE A 226 -0.58 -15.31 4.68
C ILE A 226 -1.39 -14.23 5.40
N LEU A 227 -1.18 -14.03 6.71
CA LEU A 227 -1.90 -13.03 7.50
C LEU A 227 -1.61 -11.59 7.06
N ARG A 228 -0.40 -11.33 6.53
CA ARG A 228 -0.04 -10.05 5.92
C ARG A 228 -0.65 -9.86 4.53
N SER A 229 -0.93 -10.95 3.81
CA SER A 229 -1.65 -10.86 2.55
C SER A 229 -3.13 -10.49 2.77
N ASN A 230 -3.72 -9.77 1.81
CA ASN A 230 -5.16 -9.45 1.87
C ASN A 230 -6.06 -10.57 1.33
N ASN A 231 -5.57 -11.79 1.15
CA ASN A 231 -6.31 -12.83 0.44
C ASN A 231 -7.24 -13.65 1.33
N VAL A 232 -7.13 -13.51 2.66
CA VAL A 232 -7.80 -14.43 3.60
C VAL A 232 -9.00 -13.79 4.29
N THR A 233 -10.10 -14.55 4.39
CA THR A 233 -11.34 -14.15 5.08
C THR A 233 -11.13 -13.90 6.57
N GLY A 234 -12.11 -13.27 7.24
CA GLY A 234 -11.99 -12.91 8.67
C GLY A 234 -11.86 -14.13 9.57
N GLU A 235 -12.70 -15.11 9.28
CA GLU A 235 -12.72 -16.41 9.95
C GLU A 235 -11.37 -17.12 9.84
N LYS A 236 -10.88 -17.32 8.61
CA LYS A 236 -9.60 -17.98 8.36
C LYS A 236 -8.43 -17.24 9.00
N ARG A 237 -8.44 -15.90 9.05
CA ARG A 237 -7.43 -15.11 9.78
C ARG A 237 -7.46 -15.40 11.29
N SER A 238 -8.64 -15.53 11.89
CA SER A 238 -8.75 -15.90 13.32
C SER A 238 -8.20 -17.30 13.56
N THR A 239 -8.60 -18.27 12.73
CA THR A 239 -8.14 -19.66 12.82
C THR A 239 -6.61 -19.77 12.69
N LEU A 240 -6.01 -19.05 11.74
CA LEU A 240 -4.55 -19.01 11.57
C LEU A 240 -3.84 -18.44 12.81
N ARG A 241 -4.39 -17.39 13.43
CA ARG A 241 -3.86 -16.82 14.68
C ARG A 241 -3.97 -17.82 15.84
N ASP A 242 -5.05 -18.58 15.92
CA ASP A 242 -5.22 -19.61 16.94
C ASP A 242 -4.21 -20.76 16.74
N PHE A 243 -3.98 -21.19 15.50
CA PHE A 243 -2.94 -22.18 15.17
C PHE A 243 -1.55 -21.69 15.58
N SER A 244 -1.20 -20.43 15.32
CA SER A 244 0.10 -19.85 15.70
C SER A 244 0.41 -19.91 17.20
N ASN A 245 -0.61 -20.05 18.05
CA ASN A 245 -0.46 -20.11 19.51
C ASN A 245 -0.41 -21.56 20.05
N ASN A 246 -0.51 -22.58 19.20
CA ASN A 246 -0.55 -23.98 19.61
C ASN A 246 0.50 -24.83 18.87
N SER A 247 1.61 -25.13 19.53
CA SER A 247 2.74 -25.88 18.95
C SER A 247 2.38 -27.30 18.51
N VAL A 248 1.49 -27.99 19.24
CA VAL A 248 1.03 -29.34 18.87
C VAL A 248 0.29 -29.29 17.54
N VAL A 249 -0.61 -28.32 17.36
CA VAL A 249 -1.34 -28.13 16.10
C VAL A 249 -0.38 -27.75 14.96
N LEU A 250 0.62 -26.89 15.22
CA LEU A 250 1.62 -26.54 14.22
C LEU A 250 2.43 -27.75 13.77
N GLN A 251 2.77 -28.66 14.68
CA GLN A 251 3.51 -29.88 14.34
C GLN A 251 2.66 -30.85 13.51
N GLU A 252 1.40 -31.07 13.88
CA GLU A 252 0.48 -31.91 13.08
C GLU A 252 0.26 -31.32 11.68
N ILE A 253 0.10 -30.00 11.57
CA ILE A 253 0.03 -29.31 10.28
C ILE A 253 1.33 -29.52 9.50
N ALA A 254 2.50 -29.40 10.13
CA ALA A 254 3.78 -29.61 9.48
C ALA A 254 3.91 -31.04 8.92
N ASP A 255 3.49 -32.05 9.68
CA ASP A 255 3.54 -33.45 9.27
C ASP A 255 2.63 -33.70 8.05
N VAL A 256 1.40 -33.16 8.06
CA VAL A 256 0.48 -33.24 6.91
C VAL A 256 1.04 -32.51 5.68
N LEU A 257 1.63 -31.33 5.85
CA LEU A 257 2.22 -30.56 4.76
C LEU A 257 3.46 -31.27 4.16
N ASN A 258 4.27 -31.94 4.99
CA ASN A 258 5.36 -32.78 4.54
C ASN A 258 4.85 -33.96 3.69
N MET A 259 3.78 -34.64 4.11
CA MET A 259 3.15 -35.68 3.28
C MET A 259 2.66 -35.13 1.94
N ARG A 260 2.06 -33.94 1.93
CA ARG A 260 1.53 -33.32 0.70
C ARG A 260 2.63 -32.87 -0.27
N ILE A 261 3.75 -32.32 0.21
CA ILE A 261 4.85 -31.91 -0.67
C ILE A 261 5.63 -33.09 -1.25
N GLU A 262 5.72 -34.21 -0.53
CA GLU A 262 6.24 -35.48 -1.07
C GLU A 262 5.33 -36.02 -2.19
N ALA A 263 4.01 -35.91 -2.01
CA ALA A 263 3.00 -36.32 -2.99
C ALA A 263 2.69 -35.25 -4.06
N ARG A 264 3.54 -34.22 -4.23
CA ARG A 264 3.29 -33.09 -5.17
C ARG A 264 3.06 -33.52 -6.63
N ALA A 265 3.65 -34.63 -7.06
CA ALA A 265 3.48 -35.17 -8.41
C ALA A 265 2.02 -35.57 -8.70
N SER A 266 1.26 -35.99 -7.69
CA SER A 266 -0.16 -36.34 -7.77
C SER A 266 -1.09 -35.28 -7.17
N TRP A 267 -0.57 -34.13 -6.74
CA TRP A 267 -1.37 -33.07 -6.14
C TRP A 267 -2.39 -32.51 -7.13
N THR A 268 -3.65 -32.38 -6.73
CA THR A 268 -4.75 -31.80 -7.52
C THR A 268 -5.70 -31.03 -6.62
N TRP A 269 -6.52 -30.16 -7.20
CA TRP A 269 -7.63 -29.51 -6.48
C TRP A 269 -8.73 -30.53 -6.20
N GLU A 270 -9.08 -30.72 -4.93
CA GLU A 270 -10.14 -31.63 -4.50
C GLU A 270 -11.54 -31.04 -4.76
N GLU A 271 -11.69 -29.72 -4.55
CA GLU A 271 -12.94 -28.98 -4.69
C GLU A 271 -12.72 -27.69 -5.51
N PRO A 272 -13.77 -27.13 -6.16
CA PRO A 272 -13.69 -25.83 -6.80
C PRO A 272 -13.29 -24.73 -5.82
N VAL A 273 -12.31 -23.93 -6.23
CA VAL A 273 -11.80 -22.83 -5.43
C VAL A 273 -12.76 -21.64 -5.53
N VAL A 274 -13.13 -21.08 -4.38
CA VAL A 274 -14.05 -19.95 -4.32
C VAL A 274 -13.31 -18.66 -4.69
N VAL A 275 -13.92 -17.82 -5.52
CA VAL A 275 -13.41 -16.50 -5.89
C VAL A 275 -14.39 -15.44 -5.40
N GLU A 276 -13.85 -14.44 -4.70
CA GLU A 276 -14.61 -13.31 -4.18
C GLU A 276 -14.27 -12.02 -4.95
N GLN A 277 -15.30 -11.29 -5.33
CA GLN A 277 -15.17 -10.03 -6.05
C GLN A 277 -15.11 -8.86 -5.06
N ARG A 278 -13.98 -8.17 -5.03
CA ARG A 278 -13.70 -7.08 -4.09
C ARG A 278 -13.47 -5.77 -4.83
N ARG A 279 -14.19 -4.71 -4.48
CA ARG A 279 -14.06 -3.38 -5.08
C ARG A 279 -12.93 -2.59 -4.39
N ALA A 280 -11.89 -2.21 -5.14
CA ALA A 280 -10.84 -1.32 -4.68
C ALA A 280 -11.33 0.15 -4.60
N LEU A 281 -10.60 1.00 -3.87
CA LEU A 281 -10.94 2.42 -3.69
C LEU A 281 -11.02 3.19 -5.03
N ASN A 282 -10.21 2.79 -6.00
CA ASN A 282 -10.25 3.37 -7.35
C ASN A 282 -11.44 2.90 -8.21
N GLY A 283 -12.36 2.12 -7.65
CA GLY A 283 -13.57 1.62 -8.31
C GLY A 283 -13.44 0.26 -8.99
N LYS A 284 -12.21 -0.24 -9.21
CA LYS A 284 -11.97 -1.51 -9.91
C LYS A 284 -12.28 -2.72 -9.04
N TYR A 285 -12.81 -3.77 -9.65
CA TYR A 285 -13.04 -5.06 -9.00
C TYR A 285 -11.82 -5.98 -9.17
N ARG A 286 -11.41 -6.61 -8.06
CA ARG A 286 -10.34 -7.59 -7.98
C ARG A 286 -10.92 -8.95 -7.55
N PHE A 287 -10.36 -10.03 -8.05
CA PHE A 287 -10.90 -11.39 -7.94
C PHE A 287 -9.99 -12.21 -7.03
N PHE A 288 -10.28 -12.20 -5.73
CA PHE A 288 -9.46 -12.86 -4.72
C PHE A 288 -9.85 -14.32 -4.59
N VAL A 289 -8.84 -15.18 -4.52
CA VAL A 289 -9.03 -16.62 -4.36
C VAL A 289 -9.10 -16.95 -2.88
N ASP A 290 -10.14 -17.69 -2.48
CA ASP A 290 -10.34 -18.18 -1.12
C ASP A 290 -10.09 -19.70 -1.05
N GLU A 291 -8.83 -20.06 -0.82
CA GLU A 291 -8.34 -21.45 -0.80
C GLU A 291 -8.46 -22.08 0.59
N ASP A 292 -8.51 -23.41 0.66
CA ASP A 292 -8.39 -24.14 1.93
C ASP A 292 -7.06 -23.81 2.64
N LEU A 293 -7.07 -23.77 3.99
CA LEU A 293 -5.91 -23.35 4.78
C LEU A 293 -4.66 -24.20 4.54
N LEU A 294 -4.82 -25.53 4.38
CA LEU A 294 -3.68 -26.41 4.12
C LEU A 294 -3.13 -26.22 2.71
N HIS A 295 -4.00 -25.94 1.73
CA HIS A 295 -3.55 -25.53 0.39
C HIS A 295 -2.81 -24.21 0.44
N SER A 296 -3.36 -23.19 1.10
CA SER A 296 -2.71 -21.89 1.22
C SER A 296 -1.33 -22.00 1.87
N LEU A 297 -1.18 -22.77 2.95
CA LEU A 297 0.12 -22.97 3.61
C LEU A 297 1.14 -23.71 2.73
N LEU A 298 0.70 -24.77 2.03
CA LEU A 298 1.57 -25.53 1.13
C LEU A 298 2.05 -24.66 -0.04
N LEU A 299 1.12 -23.97 -0.71
CA LEU A 299 1.41 -23.15 -1.87
C LEU A 299 2.24 -21.92 -1.50
N GLU A 300 1.96 -21.29 -0.35
CA GLU A 300 2.75 -20.16 0.16
C GLU A 300 4.22 -20.58 0.33
N TYR A 301 4.48 -21.72 0.97
CA TYR A 301 5.84 -22.23 1.15
C TYR A 301 6.52 -22.49 -0.20
N ILE A 302 5.87 -23.24 -1.09
CA ILE A 302 6.44 -23.63 -2.39
C ILE A 302 6.77 -22.39 -3.22
N PHE A 303 5.83 -21.46 -3.36
CA PHE A 303 6.01 -20.30 -4.23
C PHE A 303 6.94 -19.25 -3.63
N ARG A 304 6.97 -19.05 -2.31
CA ARG A 304 8.01 -18.20 -1.69
C ARG A 304 9.41 -18.77 -1.87
N THR A 305 9.54 -20.08 -1.73
CA THR A 305 10.81 -20.76 -1.97
C THR A 305 11.25 -20.57 -3.42
N TRP A 306 10.35 -20.79 -4.38
CA TRP A 306 10.64 -20.52 -5.79
C TRP A 306 10.94 -19.05 -6.09
N ALA A 307 10.20 -18.11 -5.49
CA ALA A 307 10.40 -16.68 -5.69
C ALA A 307 11.80 -16.23 -5.25
N THR A 308 12.25 -16.69 -4.07
CA THR A 308 13.60 -16.39 -3.57
C THR A 308 14.70 -17.02 -4.43
N LEU A 309 14.53 -18.29 -4.84
CA LEU A 309 15.49 -18.99 -5.69
C LEU A 309 15.63 -18.34 -7.07
N ILE A 310 14.51 -18.01 -7.71
CA ILE A 310 14.50 -17.34 -9.02
C ILE A 310 15.17 -15.98 -8.91
N ARG A 311 14.82 -15.17 -7.91
CA ARG A 311 15.46 -13.88 -7.68
C ARG A 311 16.96 -14.01 -7.55
N GLN A 312 17.43 -14.96 -6.73
CA GLN A 312 18.86 -15.19 -6.52
C GLN A 312 19.57 -15.58 -7.82
N GLN A 313 19.00 -16.52 -8.59
CA GLN A 313 19.65 -16.97 -9.83
C GLN A 313 19.61 -15.92 -10.94
N PHE A 314 18.53 -15.14 -11.06
CA PHE A 314 18.44 -14.06 -12.03
C PHE A 314 19.36 -12.90 -11.68
N LYS A 315 19.49 -12.53 -10.39
CA LYS A 315 20.50 -11.56 -9.95
C LYS A 315 21.91 -12.06 -10.25
N HIS A 316 22.22 -13.33 -9.95
CA HIS A 316 23.51 -13.91 -10.29
C HIS A 316 23.81 -13.86 -11.81
N LEU A 317 22.80 -14.09 -12.66
CA LEU A 317 22.94 -13.95 -14.11
C LEU A 317 23.26 -12.50 -14.50
N VAL A 318 22.53 -11.52 -13.97
CA VAL A 318 22.72 -10.09 -14.28
C VAL A 318 24.06 -9.56 -13.78
N ASP A 319 24.50 -9.99 -12.60
CA ASP A 319 25.77 -9.60 -11.99
C ASP A 319 26.98 -10.31 -12.62
N SER A 320 26.74 -11.35 -13.44
CA SER A 320 27.80 -12.01 -14.18
C SER A 320 28.48 -11.03 -15.14
N LYS A 321 29.81 -11.02 -15.10
CA LYS A 321 30.63 -10.08 -15.87
C LYS A 321 30.31 -10.18 -17.38
N GLY A 322 30.03 -9.04 -18.01
CA GLY A 322 29.80 -8.95 -19.45
C GLY A 322 28.37 -9.30 -19.89
N VAL A 323 27.48 -9.60 -18.93
CA VAL A 323 26.07 -9.90 -19.20
C VAL A 323 25.25 -8.62 -19.26
N TRP A 324 25.14 -7.88 -18.14
CA TRP A 324 24.35 -6.65 -18.11
C TRP A 324 25.12 -5.47 -18.72
N LYS A 325 24.57 -4.84 -19.76
CA LYS A 325 25.19 -3.69 -20.43
C LYS A 325 24.99 -2.43 -19.58
N PRO A 326 26.03 -1.62 -19.34
CA PRO A 326 25.89 -0.38 -18.59
C PRO A 326 25.17 0.70 -19.42
N ASP A 327 24.24 1.44 -18.80
CA ASP A 327 23.52 2.55 -19.45
C ASP A 327 24.43 3.74 -19.77
N THR A 328 25.38 4.00 -18.89
CA THR A 328 26.34 5.11 -19.01
C THR A 328 27.68 4.61 -19.54
N ARG A 329 28.21 5.32 -20.54
CA ARG A 329 29.56 5.05 -21.03
C ARG A 329 30.60 5.42 -19.96
N PRO A 330 31.56 4.54 -19.67
CA PRO A 330 32.68 4.90 -18.80
C PRO A 330 33.43 6.11 -19.33
N MET A 331 33.94 6.94 -18.42
CA MET A 331 34.79 8.08 -18.77
C MET A 331 36.01 7.61 -19.58
N SER A 332 36.33 8.33 -20.65
CA SER A 332 37.50 8.00 -21.46
C SER A 332 38.79 8.20 -20.65
N LYS A 333 39.86 7.45 -20.96
CA LYS A 333 41.17 7.63 -20.30
C LYS A 333 41.71 9.06 -20.48
N GLN A 334 41.35 9.74 -21.57
CA GLN A 334 41.75 11.11 -21.83
C GLN A 334 40.99 12.09 -20.93
N ASP A 335 39.67 11.96 -20.82
CA ASP A 335 38.86 12.82 -19.95
C ASP A 335 39.19 12.61 -18.47
N ALA A 336 39.48 11.36 -18.10
CA ALA A 336 40.03 10.99 -16.81
C ALA A 336 41.29 11.79 -16.46
N ARG A 337 42.27 11.82 -17.38
CA ARG A 337 43.52 12.59 -17.22
C ARG A 337 43.26 14.09 -17.18
N ARG A 338 42.34 14.61 -18.00
CA ARG A 338 41.96 16.03 -17.97
C ARG A 338 41.34 16.41 -16.62
N ARG A 339 40.40 15.62 -16.11
CA ARG A 339 39.79 15.83 -14.78
C ARG A 339 40.85 15.84 -13.69
N GLN A 340 41.75 14.86 -13.68
CA GLN A 340 42.85 14.79 -12.73
C GLN A 340 43.74 16.06 -12.80
N PHE A 341 44.12 16.49 -14.00
CA PHE A 341 44.93 17.69 -14.20
C PHE A 341 44.24 18.97 -13.68
N PHE A 342 42.95 19.16 -14.00
CA PHE A 342 42.23 20.39 -13.64
C PHE A 342 41.73 20.44 -12.19
N LEU A 343 41.50 19.29 -11.54
CA LEU A 343 41.00 19.22 -10.17
C LEU A 343 42.11 18.94 -9.13
N ASP A 344 43.37 18.79 -9.56
CA ASP A 344 44.50 18.30 -8.74
C ASP A 344 44.15 17.04 -7.94
N ASP A 345 43.31 16.18 -8.54
CA ASP A 345 42.79 14.99 -7.88
C ASP A 345 43.81 13.85 -7.96
N LYS A 346 44.54 13.66 -6.85
CA LYS A 346 45.54 12.58 -6.73
C LYS A 346 44.91 11.21 -6.50
N GLN A 347 43.60 11.11 -6.29
CA GLN A 347 42.92 9.83 -6.12
C GLN A 347 42.71 9.11 -7.45
N SER A 348 42.72 7.77 -7.43
CA SER A 348 42.26 6.98 -8.56
C SER A 348 40.78 7.28 -8.80
N LEU A 349 40.41 7.53 -10.06
CA LEU A 349 39.01 7.68 -10.44
C LEU A 349 38.27 6.41 -10.06
N SER A 350 37.31 6.54 -9.15
CA SER A 350 36.40 5.49 -8.76
C SER A 350 35.02 5.80 -9.32
N SER A 351 34.29 4.77 -9.74
CA SER A 351 32.84 4.89 -9.97
C SER A 351 32.06 5.04 -8.67
N TYR A 352 32.71 4.75 -7.53
CA TYR A 352 32.10 4.77 -6.21
C TYR A 352 31.54 6.15 -5.85
N GLY A 353 30.27 6.22 -5.50
CA GLY A 353 29.54 7.44 -5.17
C GLY A 353 29.15 8.29 -6.40
N SER A 354 29.35 7.79 -7.62
CA SER A 354 28.92 8.51 -8.82
C SER A 354 27.39 8.45 -9.02
N VAL A 355 26.83 9.42 -9.74
CA VAL A 355 25.40 9.41 -10.11
C VAL A 355 25.04 8.15 -10.91
N ALA A 356 25.95 7.68 -11.77
CA ALA A 356 25.75 6.48 -12.57
C ALA A 356 25.69 5.21 -11.70
N GLU A 357 26.61 5.05 -10.75
CA GLU A 357 26.58 3.94 -9.80
C GLU A 357 25.33 4.00 -8.91
N ASN A 358 24.99 5.16 -8.36
CA ASN A 358 23.77 5.33 -7.58
C ASN A 358 22.49 4.96 -8.37
N ARG A 359 22.48 5.16 -9.69
CA ARG A 359 21.39 4.74 -10.58
C ARG A 359 21.39 3.23 -10.81
N ASP A 360 22.55 2.63 -11.03
CA ASP A 360 22.69 1.17 -11.23
C ASP A 360 22.33 0.41 -9.96
N THR A 361 22.82 0.83 -8.79
CA THR A 361 22.48 0.25 -7.48
C THR A 361 20.98 0.34 -7.22
N TYR A 362 20.38 1.52 -7.38
CA TYR A 362 18.93 1.66 -7.21
C TYR A 362 18.14 0.75 -8.15
N PHE A 363 18.53 0.67 -9.42
CA PHE A 363 17.88 -0.20 -10.38
C PHE A 363 17.97 -1.68 -9.95
N LYS A 364 19.16 -2.17 -9.59
CA LYS A 364 19.36 -3.58 -9.22
C LYS A 364 18.73 -3.97 -7.89
N ASP A 365 18.69 -3.06 -6.94
CA ASP A 365 18.25 -3.36 -5.58
C ASP A 365 16.75 -3.11 -5.39
N GLU A 366 16.22 -2.00 -5.92
CA GLU A 366 14.84 -1.56 -5.67
C GLU A 366 13.87 -1.84 -6.82
N ILE A 367 14.35 -2.02 -8.06
CA ILE A 367 13.49 -2.10 -9.25
C ILE A 367 13.50 -3.50 -9.86
N LEU A 368 14.70 -4.02 -10.16
CA LEU A 368 14.86 -5.31 -10.80
C LEU A 368 14.30 -6.42 -9.91
N LEU A 369 13.32 -7.16 -10.46
CA LEU A 369 12.63 -8.26 -9.80
C LEU A 369 11.90 -7.83 -8.52
N ASP A 370 11.40 -6.59 -8.45
CA ASP A 370 10.89 -5.98 -7.22
C ASP A 370 9.82 -6.84 -6.51
N HIS A 371 8.96 -7.52 -7.27
CA HIS A 371 7.90 -8.38 -6.71
C HIS A 371 8.40 -9.70 -6.10
N LEU A 372 9.62 -10.14 -6.42
CA LEU A 372 10.20 -11.30 -5.74
C LEU A 372 10.82 -10.87 -4.40
N PRO A 373 10.57 -11.63 -3.31
CA PRO A 373 11.12 -11.32 -2.01
C PRO A 373 12.64 -11.53 -1.99
N LEU A 374 13.36 -10.71 -1.23
CA LEU A 374 14.80 -10.83 -0.97
C LEU A 374 15.14 -12.12 -0.23
N GLU A 375 14.26 -12.53 0.68
CA GLU A 375 14.41 -13.71 1.54
C GLU A 375 13.06 -14.36 1.84
N MET A 376 13.09 -15.60 2.33
CA MET A 376 11.89 -16.44 2.49
C MET A 376 10.80 -15.78 3.34
N TRP A 377 11.23 -15.14 4.43
CA TRP A 377 10.33 -14.52 5.40
C TRP A 377 10.38 -13.00 5.31
N GLU A 378 10.64 -12.45 4.12
CA GLU A 378 10.51 -11.01 3.88
C GLU A 378 9.11 -10.54 4.23
N ILE A 379 9.08 -9.38 4.87
CA ILE A 379 7.90 -8.70 5.32
C ILE A 379 7.79 -7.36 4.58
N ARG A 380 6.71 -7.19 3.81
CA ARG A 380 6.46 -5.98 3.02
C ARG A 380 4.99 -5.59 3.06
N GLY A 381 4.69 -4.31 3.32
CA GLY A 381 3.34 -3.76 3.23
C GLY A 381 2.75 -3.81 1.81
N GLY A 382 1.42 -3.85 1.72
CA GLY A 382 0.70 -3.92 0.44
C GLY A 382 0.69 -2.60 -0.35
N TYR A 383 0.38 -2.66 -1.65
CA TYR A 383 0.25 -1.47 -2.52
C TYR A 383 -0.92 -0.57 -2.13
N ASP A 384 -2.03 -1.17 -1.70
CA ASP A 384 -3.29 -0.52 -1.34
C ASP A 384 -3.47 -0.45 0.18
N ASP A 385 -2.38 -0.59 0.93
CA ASP A 385 -2.41 -0.66 2.39
C ASP A 385 -2.69 0.72 2.99
N SER A 386 -3.96 1.10 2.92
CA SER A 386 -4.54 2.22 3.63
C SER A 386 -4.81 1.90 5.10
N SER A 387 -4.39 0.73 5.60
CA SER A 387 -4.72 0.30 6.96
C SER A 387 -4.08 1.18 8.03
N GLU A 388 -4.80 1.37 9.13
CA GLU A 388 -4.46 2.28 10.23
C GLU A 388 -3.37 1.76 11.19
N ALA A 389 -2.80 0.57 10.95
CA ALA A 389 -1.84 -0.03 11.86
C ALA A 389 -0.41 0.49 11.58
N ASP A 390 -0.09 1.71 12.03
CA ASP A 390 1.31 2.17 12.12
C ASP A 390 2.20 1.22 12.96
N ALA A 391 1.60 0.36 13.80
CA ALA A 391 2.30 -0.68 14.55
C ALA A 391 2.87 -1.81 13.66
N ASP A 392 2.25 -2.11 12.51
CA ASP A 392 2.71 -3.19 11.62
C ASP A 392 3.86 -2.72 10.71
N LYS A 393 3.96 -1.40 10.46
CA LYS A 393 5.03 -0.77 9.66
C LYS A 393 6.41 -0.83 10.32
N GLU A 394 6.50 -0.89 11.65
CA GLU A 394 7.79 -1.04 12.35
C GLU A 394 8.47 -2.39 12.10
N GLN A 395 7.72 -3.37 11.57
CA GLN A 395 8.21 -4.72 11.28
C GLN A 395 8.52 -4.94 9.79
N ASP A 396 8.24 -3.97 8.91
CA ASP A 396 8.51 -4.11 7.49
C ASP A 396 10.01 -4.14 7.24
N THR A 397 10.48 -5.18 6.55
CA THR A 397 11.90 -5.36 6.21
C THR A 397 12.24 -4.71 4.86
N ARG A 398 11.23 -4.22 4.12
CA ARG A 398 11.37 -3.62 2.80
C ARG A 398 10.36 -2.51 2.55
N ASP A 399 10.77 -1.54 1.73
CA ASP A 399 9.91 -0.43 1.33
C ASP A 399 8.65 -0.90 0.59
N ALA A 400 7.50 -0.39 1.02
CA ALA A 400 6.21 -0.66 0.39
C ALA A 400 6.23 -0.25 -1.11
N PRO A 401 5.50 -0.97 -1.99
CA PRO A 401 5.49 -0.69 -3.43
C PRO A 401 5.24 0.77 -3.81
N LEU A 402 4.29 1.43 -3.13
CA LEU A 402 3.98 2.85 -3.37
C LEU A 402 5.20 3.76 -3.16
N LYS A 403 6.00 3.49 -2.11
CA LYS A 403 7.21 4.25 -1.80
C LYS A 403 8.28 4.05 -2.87
N VAL A 404 8.40 2.83 -3.41
CA VAL A 404 9.31 2.53 -4.52
C VAL A 404 8.92 3.30 -5.77
N VAL A 405 7.63 3.29 -6.15
CA VAL A 405 7.14 4.03 -7.32
C VAL A 405 7.36 5.54 -7.17
N GLN A 406 7.04 6.12 -6.01
CA GLN A 406 7.28 7.55 -5.77
C GLN A 406 8.78 7.88 -5.82
N GLY A 407 9.64 7.00 -5.28
CA GLY A 407 11.09 7.14 -5.39
C GLY A 407 11.60 7.10 -6.84
N LEU A 408 10.99 6.25 -7.68
CA LEU A 408 11.26 6.19 -9.11
C LEU A 408 10.91 7.51 -9.80
N MET A 409 9.73 8.07 -9.51
CA MET A 409 9.30 9.36 -10.04
C MET A 409 10.25 10.51 -9.63
N HIS A 410 10.71 10.53 -8.38
CA HIS A 410 11.68 11.54 -7.92
C HIS A 410 12.99 11.48 -8.68
N ARG A 411 13.45 10.28 -9.03
CA ARG A 411 14.66 10.08 -9.84
C ARG A 411 14.46 10.50 -11.29
N LEU A 412 13.31 10.17 -11.89
CA LEU A 412 12.94 10.66 -13.22
C LEU A 412 12.95 12.18 -13.27
N GLU A 413 12.27 12.87 -12.34
CA GLU A 413 12.29 14.33 -12.30
C GLU A 413 13.69 14.91 -12.07
N SER A 414 14.49 14.27 -11.20
CA SER A 414 15.87 14.69 -10.97
C SER A 414 16.72 14.58 -12.24
N ASP A 415 16.58 13.48 -12.99
CA ASP A 415 17.26 13.28 -14.27
C ASP A 415 16.78 14.30 -15.31
N ILE A 416 15.48 14.58 -15.38
CA ILE A 416 14.93 15.64 -16.23
C ILE A 416 15.58 16.98 -15.91
N LEU A 417 15.64 17.36 -14.63
CA LEU A 417 16.25 18.59 -14.19
C LEU A 417 17.73 18.65 -14.60
N VAL A 418 18.50 17.61 -14.32
CA VAL A 418 19.93 17.56 -14.67
C VAL A 418 20.14 17.67 -16.17
N GLN A 419 19.48 16.83 -16.98
CA GLN A 419 19.67 16.83 -18.44
C GLN A 419 19.27 18.16 -19.07
N ARG A 420 18.17 18.74 -18.60
CA ARG A 420 17.67 20.01 -19.10
C ARG A 420 18.63 21.17 -18.82
N HIS A 421 19.33 21.16 -17.67
CA HIS A 421 20.36 22.15 -17.34
C HIS A 421 21.67 21.90 -18.08
N LEU A 422 22.01 20.64 -18.36
CA LEU A 422 23.17 20.28 -19.18
C LEU A 422 22.97 20.58 -20.68
N GLY A 423 21.76 20.95 -21.09
CA GLY A 423 21.45 21.30 -22.48
C GLY A 423 21.05 20.11 -23.35
N ASN A 424 20.75 18.97 -22.73
CA ASN A 424 20.36 17.74 -23.42
C ASN A 424 18.83 17.59 -23.46
N GLU A 425 18.33 16.97 -24.51
CA GLU A 425 16.96 16.46 -24.54
C GLU A 425 16.82 15.17 -23.73
N LEU A 426 15.62 14.92 -23.23
CA LEU A 426 15.27 13.65 -22.60
C LEU A 426 13.91 13.20 -23.14
N SER A 427 13.83 11.95 -23.59
CA SER A 427 12.56 11.31 -23.89
C SER A 427 12.18 10.40 -22.73
N VAL A 428 10.89 10.40 -22.40
CA VAL A 428 10.30 9.55 -21.36
C VAL A 428 9.19 8.74 -22.02
N ILE A 429 9.09 7.47 -21.66
CA ILE A 429 7.99 6.57 -22.01
C ILE A 429 7.44 5.99 -20.71
N ARG A 430 6.13 5.91 -20.63
CA ARG A 430 5.43 5.12 -19.62
C ARG A 430 4.42 4.22 -20.31
N SER A 431 4.29 2.99 -19.83
CA SER A 431 3.31 2.03 -20.32
C SER A 431 2.93 1.03 -19.24
N ASP A 432 1.88 0.23 -19.47
CA ASP A 432 1.53 -0.94 -18.68
C ASP A 432 0.90 -2.02 -19.56
N PHE A 433 0.85 -3.25 -19.05
CA PHE A 433 0.11 -4.32 -19.70
C PHE A 433 -1.37 -4.31 -19.31
N ARG A 434 -2.23 -4.37 -20.33
CA ARG A 434 -3.68 -4.46 -20.15
C ARG A 434 -4.05 -5.81 -19.56
N TRP A 435 -4.70 -5.78 -18.39
CA TRP A 435 -5.17 -6.99 -17.69
C TRP A 435 -4.06 -8.04 -17.51
N PHE A 436 -2.83 -7.63 -17.15
CA PHE A 436 -1.67 -8.53 -17.11
C PHE A 436 -1.93 -9.87 -16.41
N GLY A 437 -2.41 -9.81 -15.16
CA GLY A 437 -2.70 -11.03 -14.37
C GLY A 437 -3.66 -11.99 -15.08
N PRO A 438 -4.90 -11.57 -15.41
CA PRO A 438 -5.85 -12.43 -16.14
C PRO A 438 -5.48 -12.73 -17.59
N GLY A 439 -4.71 -11.86 -18.24
CA GLY A 439 -4.38 -11.93 -19.66
C GLY A 439 -3.16 -12.78 -20.01
N LEU A 440 -2.35 -13.17 -19.02
CA LEU A 440 -1.09 -13.88 -19.21
C LEU A 440 -1.30 -15.31 -19.77
N PRO A 441 -0.85 -15.61 -21.01
CA PRO A 441 -1.00 -16.95 -21.60
C PRO A 441 -0.22 -18.03 -20.85
N HIS A 442 -0.87 -19.15 -20.52
CA HIS A 442 -0.20 -20.29 -19.89
C HIS A 442 0.88 -20.88 -20.80
N SER A 443 0.65 -20.94 -22.11
CA SER A 443 1.65 -21.37 -23.10
C SER A 443 2.92 -20.52 -23.04
N SER A 444 2.80 -19.20 -22.83
CA SER A 444 3.94 -18.28 -22.69
C SER A 444 4.68 -18.49 -21.37
N ILE A 445 3.95 -18.64 -20.25
CA ILE A 445 4.53 -18.95 -18.94
C ILE A 445 5.42 -20.19 -19.05
N PHE A 446 4.87 -21.29 -19.55
CA PHE A 446 5.59 -22.56 -19.59
C PHE A 446 6.73 -22.55 -20.62
N ALA A 447 6.59 -21.87 -21.76
CA ALA A 447 7.70 -21.71 -22.70
C ALA A 447 8.91 -20.98 -22.06
N VAL A 448 8.65 -19.92 -21.27
CA VAL A 448 9.69 -19.18 -20.54
C VAL A 448 10.33 -20.04 -19.43
N MET A 449 9.50 -20.74 -18.64
CA MET A 449 10.01 -21.58 -17.56
C MET A 449 10.83 -22.76 -18.10
N GLU A 450 10.35 -23.43 -19.16
CA GLU A 450 11.12 -24.47 -19.88
C GLU A 450 12.44 -23.90 -20.41
N PHE A 451 12.44 -22.68 -20.97
CA PHE A 451 13.65 -22.02 -21.46
C PHE A 451 14.70 -21.83 -20.36
N PHE A 452 14.29 -21.49 -19.14
CA PHE A 452 15.21 -21.35 -18.00
C PHE A 452 15.66 -22.69 -17.39
N GLY A 453 15.04 -23.81 -17.78
CA GLY A 453 15.46 -25.15 -17.35
C GLY A 453 14.63 -25.74 -16.20
N PHE A 454 13.37 -25.31 -16.04
CA PHE A 454 12.44 -26.00 -15.16
C PHE A 454 12.15 -27.42 -15.68
N ASN A 455 12.12 -28.39 -14.78
CA ASN A 455 11.84 -29.79 -15.12
C ASN A 455 10.32 -30.02 -15.28
N GLU A 456 9.96 -31.14 -15.91
CA GLU A 456 8.57 -31.48 -16.20
C GLU A 456 7.72 -31.62 -14.94
N GLU A 457 8.27 -32.18 -13.86
CA GLU A 457 7.55 -32.36 -12.59
C GLU A 457 7.06 -31.03 -11.99
N TRP A 458 7.92 -30.01 -11.97
CA TRP A 458 7.57 -28.68 -11.48
C TRP A 458 6.62 -27.95 -12.42
N LEU A 459 6.84 -28.04 -13.74
CA LEU A 459 5.97 -27.43 -14.73
C LEU A 459 4.54 -27.99 -14.63
N ASP A 460 4.41 -29.31 -14.47
CA ASP A 460 3.15 -29.99 -14.30
C ASP A 460 2.45 -29.60 -12.99
N PHE A 461 3.19 -29.46 -11.89
CA PHE A 461 2.64 -28.95 -10.63
C PHE A 461 2.11 -27.51 -10.79
N PHE A 462 2.90 -26.63 -11.41
CA PHE A 462 2.52 -25.23 -11.63
C PHE A 462 1.29 -25.13 -12.52
N LYS A 463 1.20 -25.99 -13.55
CA LYS A 463 0.03 -26.10 -14.41
C LYS A 463 -1.23 -26.50 -13.64
N ARG A 464 -1.17 -27.50 -12.77
CA ARG A 464 -2.32 -27.89 -11.93
C ARG A 464 -2.76 -26.76 -11.00
N VAL A 465 -1.83 -25.99 -10.43
CA VAL A 465 -2.15 -24.83 -9.59
C VAL A 465 -2.81 -23.72 -10.42
N LEU A 466 -2.24 -23.39 -11.59
CA LEU A 466 -2.75 -22.32 -12.45
C LEU A 466 -4.10 -22.66 -13.08
N GLU A 467 -4.34 -23.92 -13.46
CA GLU A 467 -5.62 -24.43 -14.00
C GLU A 467 -6.62 -24.80 -12.89
N ALA A 468 -6.74 -23.94 -11.88
CA ALA A 468 -7.70 -24.16 -10.79
C ALA A 468 -9.15 -24.17 -11.30
N PRO A 469 -10.00 -25.10 -10.83
CA PRO A 469 -11.44 -25.00 -10.96
C PRO A 469 -11.94 -23.87 -10.06
N ILE A 470 -12.76 -22.97 -10.59
CA ILE A 470 -13.18 -21.72 -9.95
C ILE A 470 -14.70 -21.63 -9.90
N ARG A 471 -15.22 -21.22 -8.75
CA ARG A 471 -16.62 -20.82 -8.55
C ARG A 471 -16.66 -19.44 -7.88
N PHE A 472 -17.55 -18.56 -8.30
CA PHE A 472 -17.74 -17.28 -7.62
C PHE A 472 -18.54 -17.45 -6.33
N LYS A 473 -18.15 -16.72 -5.29
CA LYS A 473 -18.82 -16.73 -3.97
C LYS A 473 -20.30 -16.36 -4.07
N GLU A 474 -20.65 -15.49 -5.02
CA GLU A 474 -22.03 -15.01 -5.20
C GLU A 474 -22.91 -15.97 -6.01
N ASP A 475 -22.31 -16.97 -6.67
CA ASP A 475 -23.07 -17.91 -7.48
C ASP A 475 -23.71 -19.00 -6.61
N PRO A 476 -24.94 -19.46 -6.94
CA PRO A 476 -25.54 -20.63 -6.32
C PRO A 476 -24.60 -21.85 -6.35
N THR A 477 -24.59 -22.67 -5.29
CA THR A 477 -23.65 -23.79 -5.15
C THR A 477 -23.79 -24.87 -6.23
N ASP A 478 -24.94 -24.94 -6.88
CA ASP A 478 -25.25 -25.81 -8.02
C ASP A 478 -24.75 -25.26 -9.37
N THR A 479 -24.25 -24.01 -9.41
CA THR A 479 -23.62 -23.42 -10.60
C THR A 479 -22.36 -24.19 -10.96
N ALA A 480 -22.22 -24.54 -12.25
CA ALA A 480 -21.04 -25.20 -12.78
C ALA A 480 -19.79 -24.33 -12.57
N PHE A 481 -18.69 -24.95 -12.13
CA PHE A 481 -17.41 -24.26 -12.00
C PHE A 481 -16.74 -24.11 -13.37
N GLY A 482 -15.97 -23.04 -13.55
CA GLY A 482 -15.11 -22.85 -14.72
C GLY A 482 -13.66 -23.21 -14.40
N VAL A 483 -12.91 -23.76 -15.34
CA VAL A 483 -11.47 -24.05 -15.14
C VAL A 483 -10.66 -22.89 -15.71
N ARG A 484 -9.72 -22.33 -14.93
CA ARG A 484 -8.79 -21.32 -15.43
C ARG A 484 -7.94 -21.90 -16.57
N LYS A 485 -7.97 -21.25 -17.74
CA LYS A 485 -7.20 -21.61 -18.93
C LYS A 485 -6.20 -20.55 -19.35
N ARG A 486 -6.23 -19.39 -18.70
CA ARG A 486 -5.31 -18.28 -18.89
C ARG A 486 -5.22 -17.43 -17.62
N GLY A 487 -4.09 -16.78 -17.44
CA GLY A 487 -3.86 -15.86 -16.35
C GLY A 487 -3.48 -16.52 -15.03
N VAL A 488 -3.28 -15.67 -14.02
CA VAL A 488 -2.75 -16.03 -12.70
C VAL A 488 -3.66 -15.49 -11.59
N PRO A 489 -3.67 -16.12 -10.40
CA PRO A 489 -4.47 -15.62 -9.28
C PRO A 489 -3.86 -14.33 -8.71
N ILE A 490 -4.69 -13.29 -8.51
CA ILE A 490 -4.19 -11.99 -8.01
C ILE A 490 -3.63 -12.12 -6.60
N SER A 491 -2.64 -11.29 -6.27
CA SER A 491 -2.08 -11.15 -4.92
C SER A 491 -1.50 -12.45 -4.35
N SER A 492 -1.19 -13.43 -5.19
CA SER A 492 -0.60 -14.72 -4.80
C SER A 492 0.87 -14.78 -5.19
N THR A 493 1.70 -15.48 -4.41
CA THR A 493 3.14 -15.58 -4.72
C THR A 493 3.42 -16.31 -6.03
N ILE A 494 2.55 -17.22 -6.48
CA ILE A 494 2.69 -17.82 -7.82
C ILE A 494 2.59 -16.76 -8.92
N SER A 495 1.72 -15.75 -8.77
CA SER A 495 1.63 -14.64 -9.73
C SER A 495 2.94 -13.89 -9.83
N ASP A 496 3.60 -13.63 -8.70
CA ASP A 496 4.90 -12.97 -8.69
C ASP A 496 5.98 -13.85 -9.33
N VAL A 497 6.02 -15.14 -9.00
CA VAL A 497 6.98 -16.11 -9.57
C VAL A 497 6.90 -16.15 -11.09
N VAL A 498 5.71 -16.40 -11.64
CA VAL A 498 5.58 -16.56 -13.10
C VAL A 498 5.59 -15.22 -13.83
N GLY A 499 5.00 -14.19 -13.22
CA GLY A 499 4.98 -12.84 -13.76
C GLY A 499 6.38 -12.25 -13.90
N GLU A 500 7.18 -12.28 -12.83
CA GLU A 500 8.56 -11.81 -12.87
C GLU A 500 9.46 -12.71 -13.73
N SER A 501 9.19 -14.01 -13.81
CA SER A 501 9.92 -14.88 -14.75
C SER A 501 9.73 -14.46 -16.20
N VAL A 502 8.50 -14.13 -16.61
CA VAL A 502 8.19 -13.64 -17.96
C VAL A 502 8.76 -12.25 -18.17
N LEU A 503 8.53 -11.32 -17.23
CA LEU A 503 8.88 -9.92 -17.40
C LEU A 503 10.38 -9.65 -17.23
N PHE A 504 11.12 -10.51 -16.54
CA PHE A 504 12.59 -10.47 -16.53
C PHE A 504 13.17 -10.62 -17.95
N CYS A 505 12.55 -11.44 -18.81
CA CYS A 505 12.96 -11.56 -20.20
C CYS A 505 12.83 -10.23 -20.95
N LEU A 506 11.80 -9.43 -20.64
CA LEU A 506 11.64 -8.10 -21.21
C LEU A 506 12.71 -7.13 -20.69
N ASP A 507 12.96 -7.10 -19.39
CA ASP A 507 14.00 -6.25 -18.79
C ASP A 507 15.37 -6.54 -19.42
N PHE A 508 15.69 -7.82 -19.57
CA PHE A 508 16.92 -8.28 -20.19
C PHE A 508 16.96 -7.95 -21.69
N ALA A 509 15.87 -8.18 -22.43
CA ALA A 509 15.81 -7.85 -23.85
C ALA A 509 16.01 -6.36 -24.11
N VAL A 510 15.39 -5.48 -23.31
CA VAL A 510 15.58 -4.03 -23.42
C VAL A 510 17.03 -3.65 -23.13
N ASN A 511 17.64 -4.19 -22.06
CA ASN A 511 19.05 -3.93 -21.78
C ASN A 511 19.96 -4.35 -22.95
N GLN A 512 19.73 -5.54 -23.53
CA GLN A 512 20.57 -6.06 -24.60
C GLN A 512 20.38 -5.32 -25.93
N LYS A 513 19.13 -5.07 -26.34
CA LYS A 513 18.79 -4.53 -27.67
C LYS A 513 18.71 -3.00 -27.69
N ALA A 514 18.64 -2.32 -26.55
CA ALA A 514 18.60 -0.86 -26.43
C ALA A 514 19.83 -0.26 -25.72
N ASP A 515 21.03 -0.76 -26.03
CA ASP A 515 22.32 -0.16 -25.63
C ASP A 515 22.47 0.06 -24.10
N GLY A 516 22.05 -0.93 -23.30
CA GLY A 516 22.19 -0.88 -21.85
C GLY A 516 21.13 -0.03 -21.14
N THR A 517 20.12 0.48 -21.85
CA THR A 517 19.05 1.27 -21.25
C THR A 517 18.26 0.41 -20.25
N PRO A 518 18.10 0.84 -19.00
CA PRO A 518 17.31 0.11 -18.01
C PRO A 518 15.81 0.35 -18.25
N LEU A 519 15.02 -0.72 -18.26
CA LEU A 519 13.57 -0.64 -18.17
C LEU A 519 13.19 -0.59 -16.68
N TYR A 520 12.79 0.57 -16.17
CA TYR A 520 12.36 0.72 -14.79
C TYR A 520 10.94 0.18 -14.61
N ARG A 521 10.83 -1.14 -14.52
CA ARG A 521 9.58 -1.86 -14.43
C ARG A 521 9.26 -2.24 -12.98
N LEU A 522 8.04 -1.97 -12.57
CA LEU A 522 7.46 -2.38 -11.29
C LEU A 522 6.19 -3.17 -11.61
N HIS A 523 6.27 -4.49 -11.52
CA HIS A 523 5.24 -5.41 -12.04
C HIS A 523 4.98 -5.16 -13.54
N ASP A 524 3.75 -4.82 -13.92
CA ASP A 524 3.33 -4.49 -15.27
C ASP A 524 3.50 -3.02 -15.62
N ASP A 525 3.74 -2.13 -14.64
CA ASP A 525 4.02 -0.72 -14.89
C ASP A 525 5.48 -0.53 -15.37
N MET A 526 5.64 0.06 -16.54
CA MET A 526 6.92 0.24 -17.21
C MET A 526 7.27 1.71 -17.34
N TRP A 527 8.46 2.09 -16.87
CA TRP A 527 9.04 3.42 -17.07
C TRP A 527 10.37 3.32 -17.80
N LEU A 528 10.58 4.20 -18.76
CA LEU A 528 11.81 4.26 -19.54
C LEU A 528 12.13 5.71 -19.84
N TRP A 529 13.39 6.13 -19.65
CA TRP A 529 13.82 7.45 -20.10
C TRP A 529 15.28 7.43 -20.53
N GLY A 530 15.61 8.33 -21.44
CA GLY A 530 16.94 8.47 -22.00
C GLY A 530 16.95 9.37 -23.22
N THR A 531 17.93 9.16 -24.10
CA THR A 531 17.92 9.81 -25.41
C THR A 531 16.76 9.28 -26.26
N MET A 532 16.34 10.06 -27.24
CA MET A 532 15.26 9.69 -28.16
C MET A 532 15.57 8.38 -28.91
N GLU A 533 16.82 8.20 -29.33
CA GLU A 533 17.28 6.98 -29.99
C GLU A 533 17.16 5.74 -29.09
N LYS A 534 17.63 5.85 -27.84
CA LYS A 534 17.52 4.76 -26.85
C LYS A 534 16.07 4.41 -26.57
N CYS A 535 15.22 5.43 -26.39
CA CYS A 535 13.78 5.24 -26.15
C CYS A 535 13.08 4.56 -27.33
N SER A 536 13.41 4.95 -28.56
CA SER A 536 12.88 4.33 -29.77
C SER A 536 13.27 2.85 -29.88
N LYS A 537 14.55 2.52 -29.65
CA LYS A 537 15.04 1.13 -29.65
C LYS A 537 14.35 0.29 -28.58
N ALA A 538 14.28 0.79 -27.34
CA ALA A 538 13.64 0.09 -26.24
C ALA A 538 12.14 -0.13 -26.50
N TRP A 539 11.43 0.88 -27.04
CA TRP A 539 10.01 0.74 -27.36
C TRP A 539 9.75 -0.31 -28.45
N LYS A 540 10.63 -0.39 -29.45
CA LYS A 540 10.58 -1.47 -30.44
C LYS A 540 10.71 -2.86 -29.79
N VAL A 541 11.58 -2.99 -28.79
CA VAL A 541 11.75 -4.25 -28.06
C VAL A 541 10.50 -4.57 -27.23
N VAL A 542 9.91 -3.58 -26.55
CA VAL A 542 8.66 -3.75 -25.79
C VAL A 542 7.52 -4.23 -26.68
N THR A 543 7.35 -3.61 -27.85
CA THR A 543 6.29 -3.98 -28.81
C THR A 543 6.51 -5.38 -29.39
N GLU A 544 7.72 -5.70 -29.84
CA GLU A 544 8.09 -7.05 -30.32
C GLU A 544 7.87 -8.12 -29.24
N PHE A 545 8.34 -7.88 -28.01
CA PHE A 545 8.13 -8.79 -26.89
C PHE A 545 6.64 -9.00 -26.58
N THR A 546 5.86 -7.91 -26.59
CA THR A 546 4.41 -7.97 -26.35
C THR A 546 3.72 -8.88 -27.36
N GLU A 547 4.08 -8.76 -28.64
CA GLU A 547 3.53 -9.58 -29.72
C GLU A 547 3.90 -11.05 -29.55
N VAL A 548 5.19 -11.36 -29.37
CA VAL A 548 5.71 -12.74 -29.28
C VAL A 548 5.12 -13.48 -28.08
N LEU A 549 5.02 -12.82 -26.92
CA LEU A 549 4.51 -13.44 -25.68
C LEU A 549 2.98 -13.42 -25.60
N GLY A 550 2.30 -12.85 -26.59
CA GLY A 550 0.83 -12.76 -26.62
C GLY A 550 0.27 -11.87 -25.51
N LEU A 551 0.97 -10.79 -25.16
CA LEU A 551 0.52 -9.79 -24.20
C LEU A 551 -0.25 -8.67 -24.92
N SER A 552 -0.69 -7.66 -24.18
CA SER A 552 -1.36 -6.49 -24.76
C SER A 552 -1.02 -5.25 -23.93
N LEU A 553 -0.59 -4.19 -24.60
CA LEU A 553 -0.32 -2.91 -23.95
C LEU A 553 -1.63 -2.18 -23.66
N ASN A 554 -1.64 -1.37 -22.60
CA ASN A 554 -2.77 -0.55 -22.24
C ASN A 554 -2.62 0.83 -22.86
N GLU A 555 -3.33 1.08 -23.96
CA GLU A 555 -3.24 2.32 -24.74
C GLU A 555 -3.60 3.56 -23.91
N GLU A 556 -4.57 3.47 -22.99
CA GLU A 556 -5.00 4.62 -22.15
C GLU A 556 -3.91 5.13 -21.20
N LYS A 557 -2.96 4.26 -20.88
CA LYS A 557 -1.91 4.49 -19.90
C LYS A 557 -0.51 4.49 -20.54
N THR A 558 -0.45 4.20 -21.83
CA THR A 558 0.76 4.21 -22.64
C THR A 558 0.95 5.60 -23.25
N GLY A 559 2.13 6.17 -23.08
CA GLY A 559 2.41 7.53 -23.54
C GLY A 559 3.89 7.85 -23.53
N SER A 560 4.23 8.94 -24.19
CA SER A 560 5.60 9.47 -24.21
C SER A 560 5.63 11.00 -24.15
N ALA A 561 6.73 11.53 -23.64
CA ALA A 561 7.01 12.98 -23.61
C ALA A 561 8.45 13.24 -24.05
N ILE A 562 8.64 14.30 -24.86
CA ILE A 562 9.96 14.76 -25.26
C ILE A 562 10.23 16.08 -24.55
N ILE A 563 11.20 16.07 -23.63
CA ILE A 563 11.54 17.22 -22.80
C ILE A 563 12.76 17.91 -23.40
N LEU A 564 12.58 19.18 -23.79
CA LEU A 564 13.63 19.98 -24.41
C LEU A 564 14.47 20.80 -23.42
N PRO A 565 15.74 21.09 -23.78
CA PRO A 565 16.60 22.03 -23.05
C PRO A 565 15.93 23.37 -22.77
N LYS A 566 16.27 24.03 -21.65
CA LYS A 566 15.75 25.37 -21.30
C LYS A 566 15.94 26.40 -22.43
N ASN A 567 17.04 26.31 -23.16
CA ASN A 567 17.44 27.29 -24.19
C ASN A 567 16.75 27.06 -25.55
N LYS A 568 16.03 25.94 -25.72
CA LYS A 568 15.31 25.59 -26.97
C LYS A 568 13.79 25.65 -26.80
N LYS A 569 13.29 26.31 -25.74
CA LYS A 569 11.86 26.42 -25.37
C LYS A 569 10.95 27.03 -26.45
N ALA A 570 11.48 27.65 -27.51
CA ALA A 570 10.71 28.55 -28.36
C ALA A 570 9.95 27.89 -29.53
N ASP A 571 10.25 26.65 -29.94
CA ASP A 571 9.82 26.18 -31.27
C ASP A 571 8.93 24.92 -31.33
N LEU A 572 8.58 24.28 -30.21
CA LEU A 572 7.61 23.17 -30.22
C LEU A 572 6.19 23.72 -30.10
N GLU A 573 5.63 24.13 -31.23
CA GLU A 573 4.18 24.05 -31.42
C GLU A 573 3.75 22.58 -31.24
N SER A 574 2.56 22.33 -30.68
CA SER A 574 2.05 20.98 -30.38
C SER A 574 2.19 19.98 -31.54
N GLY A 575 2.12 20.45 -32.79
CA GLY A 575 2.28 19.61 -33.99
C GLY A 575 3.71 19.08 -34.25
N LYS A 576 4.77 19.75 -33.75
CA LYS A 576 6.15 19.30 -33.96
C LYS A 576 6.56 18.17 -33.00
N GLU A 577 6.00 18.12 -31.79
CA GLU A 577 6.25 17.02 -30.85
C GLU A 577 5.64 15.72 -31.36
N ASP A 578 4.39 15.77 -31.82
CA ASP A 578 3.70 14.59 -32.39
C ASP A 578 4.39 14.09 -33.67
N THR A 579 4.91 15.00 -34.50
CA THR A 579 5.72 14.64 -35.67
C THR A 579 7.01 13.91 -35.26
N ALA A 580 7.70 14.39 -34.20
CA ALA A 580 8.92 13.76 -33.69
C ALA A 580 8.64 12.39 -33.02
N LYS A 581 7.53 12.26 -32.29
CA LYS A 581 7.10 10.96 -31.73
C LYS A 581 6.85 9.95 -32.83
N THR A 582 6.12 10.36 -33.86
CA THR A 582 5.79 9.52 -35.01
C THR A 582 7.05 9.09 -35.77
N SER A 583 7.98 10.01 -36.04
CA SER A 583 9.22 9.68 -36.76
C SER A 583 10.14 8.73 -36.00
N HIS A 584 10.04 8.69 -34.67
CA HIS A 584 10.84 7.82 -33.81
C HIS A 584 10.06 6.62 -33.26
N ASN A 585 8.86 6.33 -33.78
CA ASN A 585 7.98 5.25 -33.33
C ASN A 585 7.71 5.27 -31.82
N LEU A 586 7.63 6.44 -31.20
CA LEU A 586 7.30 6.56 -29.78
C LEU A 586 5.78 6.50 -29.58
N PRO A 587 5.29 5.94 -28.46
CA PRO A 587 3.87 5.86 -28.20
C PRO A 587 3.23 7.24 -28.07
N SER A 588 2.04 7.40 -28.63
CA SER A 588 1.18 8.56 -28.43
C SER A 588 0.50 8.51 -27.06
N GLY A 589 0.25 9.67 -26.45
CA GLY A 589 -0.47 9.78 -25.19
C GLY A 589 0.35 10.48 -24.09
N PRO A 590 -0.32 11.03 -23.06
CA PRO A 590 0.34 11.70 -21.95
C PRO A 590 0.98 10.68 -21.00
N ILE A 591 2.04 11.10 -20.30
CA ILE A 591 2.62 10.31 -19.20
C ILE A 591 1.91 10.68 -17.92
N THR A 592 1.24 9.70 -17.31
CA THR A 592 0.45 9.92 -16.10
C THR A 592 0.71 8.87 -15.03
N TRP A 593 0.64 9.26 -13.77
CA TRP A 593 0.65 8.36 -12.62
C TRP A 593 -0.21 8.94 -11.50
N GLY A 594 -1.16 8.17 -10.99
CA GLY A 594 -2.13 8.69 -10.01
C GLY A 594 -2.89 9.90 -10.55
N PHE A 595 -2.79 11.02 -9.83
CA PHE A 595 -3.33 12.32 -10.24
C PHE A 595 -2.30 13.22 -10.90
N LEU A 596 -1.14 12.69 -11.29
CA LEU A 596 -0.06 13.46 -11.87
C LEU A 596 0.05 13.22 -13.37
N GLU A 597 0.32 14.29 -14.11
CA GLU A 597 0.66 14.28 -15.53
C GLU A 597 1.99 14.99 -15.75
N LEU A 598 2.90 14.38 -16.51
CA LEU A 598 4.20 14.97 -16.83
C LEU A 598 4.03 16.03 -17.92
N ASN A 599 4.28 17.29 -17.59
CA ASN A 599 4.23 18.38 -18.55
C ASN A 599 5.54 18.43 -19.36
N PRO A 600 5.54 18.17 -20.70
CA PRO A 600 6.77 18.13 -21.50
C PRO A 600 7.49 19.49 -21.58
N SER A 601 6.74 20.60 -21.46
CA SER A 601 7.28 21.96 -21.55
C SER A 601 8.04 22.37 -20.29
N THR A 602 7.52 22.00 -19.11
CA THR A 602 8.10 22.35 -17.80
C THR A 602 9.04 21.25 -17.30
N GLY A 603 8.82 20.00 -17.70
CA GLY A 603 9.55 18.83 -17.21
C GLY A 603 9.16 18.42 -15.79
N HIS A 604 8.01 18.89 -15.30
CA HIS A 604 7.49 18.64 -13.95
C HIS A 604 6.19 17.84 -14.03
N PHE A 605 5.94 17.01 -13.01
CA PHE A 605 4.62 16.43 -12.81
C PHE A 605 3.65 17.47 -12.23
N GLU A 606 2.49 17.62 -12.85
CA GLU A 606 1.43 18.56 -12.48
C GLU A 606 0.15 17.80 -12.12
N ILE A 607 -0.66 18.34 -11.20
CA ILE A 607 -1.90 17.67 -10.75
C ILE A 607 -3.00 17.81 -11.81
N ASP A 608 -3.52 16.68 -12.29
CA ASP A 608 -4.66 16.57 -13.20
C ASP A 608 -5.97 16.84 -12.44
N GLU A 609 -6.41 18.10 -12.45
CA GLU A 609 -7.62 18.55 -11.78
C GLU A 609 -8.88 17.79 -12.21
N ALA A 610 -8.96 17.40 -13.48
CA ALA A 610 -10.14 16.76 -14.05
C ALA A 610 -10.26 15.31 -13.55
N LYS A 611 -9.14 14.61 -13.37
CA LYS A 611 -9.14 13.31 -12.68
C LYS A 611 -9.51 13.46 -11.21
N VAL A 612 -8.96 14.45 -10.51
CA VAL A 612 -9.31 14.71 -9.11
C VAL A 612 -10.81 14.94 -8.94
N ASP A 613 -11.44 15.69 -9.85
CA ASP A 613 -12.88 15.98 -9.80
C ASP A 613 -13.75 14.71 -9.85
N LYS A 614 -13.37 13.71 -10.66
CA LYS A 614 -14.06 12.41 -10.69
C LYS A 614 -13.98 11.68 -9.33
N HIS A 615 -12.84 11.79 -8.66
CA HIS A 615 -12.63 11.18 -7.34
C HIS A 615 -13.28 11.97 -6.20
N ILE A 616 -13.45 13.29 -6.34
CA ILE A 616 -14.29 14.09 -5.43
C ILE A 616 -15.74 13.60 -5.50
N ASP A 617 -16.26 13.33 -6.69
CA ASP A 617 -17.62 12.80 -6.85
C ASP A 617 -17.77 11.40 -6.27
N GLU A 618 -16.77 10.52 -6.44
CA GLU A 618 -16.76 9.21 -5.80
C GLU A 618 -16.71 9.32 -4.27
N LEU A 619 -15.83 10.17 -3.73
CA LEU A 619 -15.75 10.41 -2.29
C LEU A 619 -17.09 10.92 -1.74
N ARG A 620 -17.75 11.85 -2.45
CA ARG A 620 -19.09 12.34 -2.06
C ARG A 620 -20.09 11.18 -1.96
N ARG A 621 -20.09 10.26 -2.92
CA ARG A 621 -20.97 9.07 -2.90
C ARG A 621 -20.64 8.13 -1.74
N GLN A 622 -19.36 7.92 -1.45
CA GLN A 622 -18.93 7.06 -0.34
C GLN A 622 -19.34 7.66 1.01
N LEU A 623 -19.04 8.93 1.24
CA LEU A 623 -19.42 9.65 2.46
C LEU A 623 -20.94 9.68 2.67
N ALA A 624 -21.72 9.79 1.59
CA ALA A 624 -23.19 9.76 1.66
C ALA A 624 -23.75 8.35 1.97
N ALA A 625 -23.02 7.29 1.64
CA ALA A 625 -23.41 5.91 1.93
C ALA A 625 -23.04 5.45 3.34
N CYS A 626 -22.17 6.18 4.04
CA CYS A 626 -21.75 5.85 5.41
C CYS A 626 -22.93 5.85 6.37
N GLN A 627 -23.12 4.73 7.07
CA GLN A 627 -24.26 4.57 7.95
C GLN A 627 -23.97 5.13 9.35
N SER A 628 -22.76 4.95 9.89
CA SER A 628 -22.35 5.50 11.18
C SER A 628 -21.31 6.62 11.05
N MET A 629 -21.10 7.35 12.15
CA MET A 629 -20.03 8.34 12.19
C MET A 629 -18.63 7.72 12.09
N PHE A 630 -18.41 6.50 12.61
CA PHE A 630 -17.11 5.82 12.46
C PHE A 630 -16.84 5.45 11.01
N ASP A 631 -17.83 4.91 10.30
CA ASP A 631 -17.69 4.60 8.86
C ASP A 631 -17.35 5.86 8.06
N TRP A 632 -17.97 6.98 8.42
CA TRP A 632 -17.73 8.27 7.77
C TRP A 632 -16.30 8.78 8.01
N VAL A 633 -15.84 8.78 9.26
CA VAL A 633 -14.48 9.22 9.63
C VAL A 633 -13.43 8.32 9.00
N GLN A 634 -13.65 7.00 9.01
CA GLN A 634 -12.77 6.04 8.37
C GLN A 634 -12.71 6.26 6.85
N ALA A 635 -13.85 6.41 6.18
CA ALA A 635 -13.90 6.71 4.76
C ALA A 635 -13.18 8.03 4.41
N TRP A 636 -13.33 9.07 5.24
CA TRP A 636 -12.57 10.31 5.08
C TRP A 636 -11.05 10.10 5.26
N ASN A 637 -10.62 9.41 6.31
CA ASN A 637 -9.20 9.20 6.58
C ASN A 637 -8.53 8.35 5.48
N ILE A 638 -9.21 7.29 5.01
CA ILE A 638 -8.69 6.42 3.96
C ILE A 638 -8.69 7.14 2.61
N TYR A 639 -9.81 7.75 2.23
CA TYR A 639 -9.99 8.25 0.88
C TYR A 639 -9.69 9.76 0.75
N GLY A 640 -10.25 10.57 1.64
CA GLY A 640 -10.12 12.03 1.64
C GLY A 640 -8.72 12.52 2.00
N ASP A 641 -8.01 11.79 2.85
CA ASP A 641 -6.65 12.12 3.27
C ASP A 641 -5.59 11.23 2.61
N ARG A 642 -5.56 9.93 2.95
CA ARG A 642 -4.47 9.02 2.52
C ARG A 642 -4.43 8.80 1.01
N PHE A 643 -5.55 8.44 0.39
CA PHE A 643 -5.61 8.15 -1.04
C PHE A 643 -5.19 9.37 -1.88
N PHE A 644 -5.76 10.55 -1.65
CA PHE A 644 -5.33 11.76 -2.36
C PHE A 644 -3.86 12.09 -2.11
N THR A 645 -3.38 12.04 -0.86
CA THR A 645 -1.97 12.28 -0.53
C THR A 645 -1.03 11.33 -1.28
N ASN A 646 -1.37 10.04 -1.32
CA ASN A 646 -0.58 9.02 -1.98
C ASN A 646 -0.47 9.25 -3.49
N PHE A 647 -1.58 9.64 -4.13
CA PHE A 647 -1.66 9.82 -5.59
C PHE A 647 -1.33 11.23 -6.09
N PHE A 648 -1.12 12.20 -5.19
CA PHE A 648 -0.44 13.47 -5.50
C PHE A 648 1.09 13.37 -5.47
N GLY A 649 1.62 12.21 -5.07
CA GLY A 649 3.06 11.98 -4.95
C GLY A 649 3.64 12.61 -3.68
N ARG A 650 4.64 11.93 -3.11
CA ARG A 650 5.35 12.43 -1.93
C ARG A 650 6.19 13.66 -2.31
N PRO A 651 6.13 14.77 -1.56
CA PRO A 651 7.00 15.91 -1.79
C PRO A 651 8.49 15.56 -1.68
N ALA A 652 9.28 16.03 -2.65
CA ALA A 652 10.73 15.93 -2.69
C ALA A 652 11.36 17.22 -3.24
N ALA A 653 12.67 17.37 -3.06
CA ALA A 653 13.41 18.55 -3.50
C ALA A 653 13.33 18.79 -5.02
N CYS A 654 13.21 17.73 -5.82
CA CYS A 654 13.06 17.82 -7.28
C CYS A 654 11.71 18.42 -7.71
N ASN A 655 10.63 18.21 -6.93
CA ASN A 655 9.32 18.79 -7.25
C ASN A 655 9.30 20.31 -7.02
N GLY A 656 10.14 20.81 -6.13
CA GLY A 656 10.19 22.22 -5.74
C GLY A 656 8.97 22.68 -4.93
N ARG A 657 8.96 23.97 -4.58
CA ARG A 657 7.91 24.57 -3.74
C ARG A 657 6.55 24.63 -4.43
N ALA A 658 6.53 24.82 -5.75
CA ALA A 658 5.32 24.97 -6.54
C ALA A 658 4.42 23.72 -6.47
N HIS A 659 5.00 22.52 -6.44
CA HIS A 659 4.24 21.28 -6.28
C HIS A 659 3.54 21.21 -4.91
N VAL A 660 4.26 21.55 -3.84
CA VAL A 660 3.70 21.58 -2.47
C VAL A 660 2.54 22.57 -2.38
N ASP A 661 2.71 23.77 -2.93
CA ASP A 661 1.64 24.77 -2.94
C ASP A 661 0.42 24.29 -3.76
N SER A 662 0.67 23.56 -4.86
CA SER A 662 -0.40 22.96 -5.69
C SER A 662 -1.16 21.85 -4.95
N MET A 663 -0.46 20.99 -4.19
CA MET A 663 -1.08 19.98 -3.34
C MET A 663 -1.97 20.64 -2.27
N LEU A 664 -1.46 21.67 -1.57
CA LEU A 664 -2.22 22.40 -0.56
C LEU A 664 -3.47 23.07 -1.14
N ALA A 665 -3.32 23.71 -2.32
CA ALA A 665 -4.44 24.28 -3.04
C ALA A 665 -5.47 23.22 -3.45
N MET A 666 -5.02 22.04 -3.88
CA MET A 666 -5.92 20.95 -4.27
C MET A 666 -6.68 20.37 -3.07
N PHE A 667 -6.04 20.18 -1.91
CA PHE A 667 -6.73 19.78 -0.69
C PHE A 667 -7.78 20.80 -0.24
N ALA A 668 -7.48 22.09 -0.34
CA ALA A 668 -8.46 23.15 -0.07
C ALA A 668 -9.64 23.07 -1.04
N ARG A 669 -9.39 22.87 -2.34
CA ARG A 669 -10.42 22.71 -3.38
C ARG A 669 -11.30 21.47 -3.16
N ILE A 670 -10.71 20.33 -2.78
CA ILE A 670 -11.44 19.10 -2.44
C ILE A 670 -12.43 19.37 -1.31
N GLN A 671 -11.97 19.99 -0.22
CA GLN A 671 -12.84 20.32 0.91
C GLN A 671 -13.95 21.31 0.53
N GLN A 672 -13.63 22.35 -0.25
CA GLN A 672 -14.63 23.32 -0.73
C GLN A 672 -15.71 22.68 -1.60
N LYS A 673 -15.34 21.72 -2.47
CA LYS A 673 -16.32 21.01 -3.32
C LYS A 673 -17.17 20.00 -2.57
N LEU A 674 -16.64 19.40 -1.50
CA LEU A 674 -17.39 18.43 -0.69
C LEU A 674 -18.29 19.11 0.34
N PHE A 675 -17.86 20.25 0.89
CA PHE A 675 -18.54 20.94 1.97
C PHE A 675 -18.76 22.43 1.64
N PRO A 676 -19.51 22.76 0.57
CA PRO A 676 -19.68 24.14 0.12
C PRO A 676 -20.33 25.04 1.17
N ASP A 677 -21.19 24.48 2.03
CA ASP A 677 -21.90 25.20 3.09
C ASP A 677 -21.08 25.37 4.38
N HIS A 678 -19.86 24.83 4.44
CA HIS A 678 -19.02 24.81 5.63
C HIS A 678 -17.68 25.50 5.36
N ALA A 679 -17.61 26.82 5.61
CA ALA A 679 -16.43 27.63 5.32
C ALA A 679 -15.12 27.16 6.01
N ALA A 680 -15.22 26.47 7.15
CA ALA A 680 -14.07 25.86 7.84
C ALA A 680 -13.83 24.38 7.47
N GLY A 681 -14.37 23.95 6.32
CA GLY A 681 -14.11 22.66 5.70
C GLY A 681 -14.61 21.46 6.51
N VAL A 682 -13.86 20.36 6.42
CA VAL A 682 -14.23 19.08 7.02
C VAL A 682 -14.43 19.17 8.54
N GLY A 683 -13.64 20.00 9.23
CA GLY A 683 -13.73 20.14 10.68
C GLY A 683 -15.06 20.72 11.14
N ALA A 684 -15.57 21.74 10.44
CA ALA A 684 -16.89 22.30 10.72
C ALA A 684 -18.01 21.31 10.39
N TYR A 685 -17.92 20.61 9.25
CA TYR A 685 -18.90 19.60 8.87
C TYR A 685 -19.00 18.47 9.91
N VAL A 686 -17.87 17.95 10.39
CA VAL A 686 -17.84 16.91 11.42
C VAL A 686 -18.42 17.42 12.74
N LYS A 687 -18.13 18.66 13.14
CA LYS A 687 -18.72 19.25 14.36
C LYS A 687 -20.23 19.40 14.26
N ASP A 688 -20.72 19.85 13.11
CA ASP A 688 -22.16 19.95 12.85
C ASP A 688 -22.82 18.56 12.87
N MET A 689 -22.17 17.57 12.28
CA MET A 689 -22.63 16.17 12.33
C MET A 689 -22.71 15.65 13.77
N ILE A 690 -21.70 15.91 14.62
CA ILE A 690 -21.71 15.50 16.04
C ILE A 690 -22.83 16.22 16.78
N SER A 691 -22.98 17.53 16.55
CA SER A 691 -24.02 18.34 17.18
C SER A 691 -25.42 17.83 16.81
N SER A 692 -25.65 17.57 15.53
CA SER A 692 -26.94 17.11 15.01
C SER A 692 -27.29 15.68 15.43
N ARG A 693 -26.31 14.76 15.45
CA ARG A 693 -26.56 13.35 15.80
C ARG A 693 -26.56 13.06 17.30
N PHE A 694 -25.74 13.76 18.07
CA PHE A 694 -25.49 13.44 19.49
C PHE A 694 -25.81 14.61 20.44
N GLY A 695 -26.25 15.76 19.93
CA GLY A 695 -26.65 16.91 20.75
C GLY A 695 -25.50 17.63 21.45
N ILE A 696 -24.26 17.45 20.97
CA ILE A 696 -23.06 17.98 21.62
C ILE A 696 -22.40 19.05 20.76
N SER A 697 -22.36 20.27 21.29
CA SER A 697 -21.79 21.45 20.66
C SER A 697 -20.47 21.90 21.33
N SER A 698 -19.79 22.87 20.72
CA SER A 698 -18.56 23.47 21.24
C SER A 698 -17.41 22.46 21.44
N ILE A 699 -17.16 21.66 20.41
CA ILE A 699 -16.04 20.71 20.34
C ILE A 699 -14.79 21.49 19.91
N PRO A 700 -13.68 21.46 20.69
CA PRO A 700 -12.42 22.08 20.28
C PRO A 700 -11.88 21.45 19.00
N ASP A 701 -11.27 22.25 18.11
CA ASP A 701 -10.66 21.71 16.87
C ASP A 701 -9.65 20.61 17.16
N GLY A 702 -8.83 20.77 18.19
CA GLY A 702 -7.83 19.77 18.59
C GLY A 702 -8.40 18.37 18.90
N TYR A 703 -9.70 18.25 19.20
CA TYR A 703 -10.35 16.94 19.38
C TYR A 703 -10.42 16.15 18.05
N LEU A 704 -10.57 16.86 16.92
CA LEU A 704 -10.64 16.25 15.59
C LEU A 704 -9.26 15.86 15.06
N PHE A 705 -8.20 16.55 15.49
CA PHE A 705 -6.83 16.40 14.98
C PHE A 705 -5.91 15.69 15.96
N PHE A 706 -6.44 15.05 17.01
CA PHE A 706 -5.61 14.40 18.02
C PHE A 706 -4.95 13.14 17.43
N PRO A 707 -3.61 13.02 17.43
CA PRO A 707 -2.93 11.87 16.84
C PRO A 707 -3.27 10.57 17.58
N HIS A 708 -3.28 9.44 16.85
CA HIS A 708 -3.60 8.08 17.34
C HIS A 708 -2.53 7.48 18.30
N LEU A 709 -1.86 8.30 19.11
CA LEU A 709 -0.76 7.85 19.98
C LEU A 709 -1.20 7.07 21.24
N ASN A 710 -2.49 6.70 21.37
CA ASN A 710 -2.98 5.92 22.51
C ASN A 710 -3.71 4.62 22.12
N GLY A 711 -3.33 4.00 20.99
CA GLY A 711 -3.65 2.59 20.69
C GLY A 711 -2.88 1.59 21.57
N ARG A 712 -1.93 2.06 22.42
CA ARG A 712 -1.43 1.24 23.53
C ARG A 712 -2.51 1.15 24.58
N SER A 713 -3.23 0.04 24.53
CA SER A 713 -3.91 -0.57 25.67
C SER A 713 -3.03 -0.53 26.91
N ARG A 714 -3.12 0.56 27.68
CA ARG A 714 -3.23 0.41 29.13
C ARG A 714 -4.71 0.21 29.41
N SER A 715 -5.17 -1.01 29.15
CA SER A 715 -6.31 -1.51 29.91
C SER A 715 -5.94 -1.41 31.41
N PRO A 716 -6.93 -1.11 32.27
CA PRO A 716 -6.72 -0.79 33.69
C PRO A 716 -5.98 -1.86 34.48
#